data_AF-A0A3D4TZP4-F1
#
_entry.id   AF-A0A3D4TZP4-F1
#
_cell.length_a   1.000
_cell.length_b   1.000
_cell.length_c   1.000
_cell.angle_alpha   90.00
_cell.angle_beta   90.00
_cell.angle_gamma   90.00
#
_symmetry.space_group_name_H-M   'P 1'
#
loop_
_entity.id
_entity.type
_entity.pdbx_description
1 polymer ?
#
loop_
_entity_poly.entity_id
_entity_poly.type
_entity_poly.pdbx_seq_one_letter_code
_entity_poly.pdbx_strand_id
1 'polypeptide(L)'
;MAFSQRDIEPILVYSDTSNFEFTGEWQYLSTDIYLFNGENFGNLINELDFSKTKPSKRALRRKGLEEERLEYLLITANLKNVKFFGGNDITYPLYNFQISKDKESKYQTFVSDNIESIRIIDNLPLYSASNFIDAEIKVRAITNNDRDQMLSLVASQLKNISKILNPSEALLSIIGEFGNFIEANTRKKEYRFSSTIRLFEQKNFDTRIHSIKVYALSTANSKTAEIDPQSLSNYLDTLNHSTVNKLTLKKLISHTEYPLVVVVNYKSLYDMVEVTGDEVNFANIEKRKFKIESDFRAGLINADTYRQEKDYISFLTVFANLKSNLEVYSLSYKTGNTDALSSSLFRMLQYYRQLIKTFDEIKYKYKGNTTYLNVFKKEYESILGYASLYLDDDHNLKQLKNLVKTLIELEANPKVEQTLLESVISSLRFSDMFKTDMMIQSQEGQLISNHLKRLEEQYYQSVFENDIKRLSSIDPQTDITSLKQRIRNTPCGVCRSRGFDAIKEYELLFSEHLRKRELSKVDSLSKILKPWLFDQIQLIHLIKSNFTVLFPTSNNSDGCAYLQELVAAAERDVINIKDFLNIDISEKDISIIKNLFDKLQALKGKVDESLTSICKLKPTLCSSSVENDTVKVEQADIAK
;
A
#
# COMPACT_ATOMS: atom_id res chain seq x y z
N MET A 1 23.86 52.70 -59.23
CA MET A 1 22.45 52.22 -59.15
C MET A 1 22.19 51.97 -57.68
N ALA A 2 21.22 52.67 -57.08
CA ALA A 2 20.78 52.36 -55.72
C ALA A 2 19.70 51.28 -55.81
N PHE A 3 19.82 50.21 -55.03
CA PHE A 3 18.72 49.28 -54.83
C PHE A 3 17.65 49.99 -54.00
N SER A 4 16.39 49.98 -54.45
CA SER A 4 15.26 50.53 -53.69
C SER A 4 15.07 49.71 -52.42
N GLN A 5 15.06 50.35 -51.25
CA GLN A 5 14.72 49.67 -49.99
C GLN A 5 13.24 49.30 -49.98
N ARG A 6 12.97 48.00 -50.18
CA ARG A 6 11.63 47.38 -50.16
C ARG A 6 11.36 46.58 -48.88
N ASP A 7 12.40 46.37 -48.07
CA ASP A 7 12.38 45.44 -46.95
C ASP A 7 12.13 46.13 -45.61
N ILE A 8 11.41 45.42 -44.74
CA ILE A 8 11.12 45.82 -43.37
C ILE A 8 11.96 44.91 -42.48
N GLU A 9 12.88 45.50 -41.72
CA GLU A 9 13.85 44.75 -40.93
C GLU A 9 13.35 44.60 -39.47
N PRO A 10 13.20 43.36 -38.96
CA PRO A 10 12.91 43.09 -37.57
C PRO A 10 14.20 43.15 -36.74
N ILE A 11 14.43 44.26 -36.05
CA ILE A 11 15.59 44.47 -35.19
C ILE A 11 15.29 43.91 -33.80
N LEU A 12 16.15 43.03 -33.29
CA LEU A 12 16.06 42.54 -31.91
C LEU A 12 16.44 43.67 -30.94
N VAL A 13 15.48 44.16 -30.18
CA VAL A 13 15.64 45.28 -29.22
C VAL A 13 15.67 44.84 -27.76
N TYR A 14 15.17 43.63 -27.46
CA TYR A 14 15.29 43.00 -26.13
C TYR A 14 15.36 41.48 -26.28
N SER A 15 16.19 40.83 -25.46
CA SER A 15 16.24 39.37 -25.32
C SER A 15 16.74 39.03 -23.93
N ASP A 16 15.94 38.29 -23.16
CA ASP A 16 16.31 37.85 -21.81
C ASP A 16 15.71 36.48 -21.49
N THR A 17 16.30 35.79 -20.51
CA THR A 17 15.97 34.43 -20.06
C THR A 17 15.74 34.42 -18.56
N SER A 18 14.64 33.80 -18.11
CA SER A 18 14.34 33.68 -16.68
C SER A 18 15.46 32.96 -15.92
N ASN A 19 15.80 33.43 -14.73
CA ASN A 19 16.82 32.82 -13.87
C ASN A 19 16.37 31.50 -13.21
N PHE A 20 15.19 30.96 -13.55
CA PHE A 20 14.68 29.72 -12.99
C PHE A 20 15.41 28.46 -13.51
N GLU A 21 16.00 27.70 -12.58
CA GLU A 21 16.60 26.39 -12.88
C GLU A 21 15.53 25.29 -13.01
N PHE A 22 15.28 24.84 -14.24
CA PHE A 22 14.40 23.70 -14.51
C PHE A 22 15.07 22.38 -14.08
N THR A 23 14.30 21.50 -13.45
CA THR A 23 14.76 20.16 -13.04
C THR A 23 15.11 19.28 -14.25
N GLY A 24 15.94 18.26 -14.03
CA GLY A 24 16.38 17.31 -15.07
C GLY A 24 15.32 16.34 -15.60
N GLU A 25 14.04 16.57 -15.30
CA GLU A 25 12.92 15.85 -15.89
C GLU A 25 12.79 16.10 -17.40
N TRP A 26 11.94 15.32 -18.05
CA TRP A 26 11.61 15.56 -19.45
C TRP A 26 10.88 16.89 -19.62
N GLN A 27 11.36 17.71 -20.55
CA GLN A 27 10.88 19.07 -20.76
C GLN A 27 10.31 19.27 -22.15
N TYR A 28 9.29 20.13 -22.23
CA TYR A 28 8.67 20.60 -23.45
C TYR A 28 8.81 22.11 -23.60
N LEU A 29 8.67 22.62 -24.82
CA LEU A 29 8.60 24.05 -25.13
C LEU A 29 7.28 24.41 -25.83
N SER A 30 6.66 25.50 -25.38
CA SER A 30 5.58 26.18 -26.12
C SER A 30 6.02 27.60 -26.47
N THR A 31 5.60 28.11 -27.63
CA THR A 31 5.99 29.44 -28.12
C THR A 31 4.77 30.25 -28.53
N ASP A 32 4.52 31.34 -27.80
CA ASP A 32 3.48 32.32 -28.10
C ASP A 32 4.11 33.57 -28.75
N ILE A 33 3.51 34.04 -29.83
CA ILE A 33 3.89 35.28 -30.51
C ILE A 33 2.77 36.31 -30.35
N TYR A 34 3.15 37.52 -29.94
CA TYR A 34 2.27 38.66 -29.73
C TYR A 34 2.64 39.75 -30.72
N LEU A 35 1.62 40.37 -31.32
CA LEU A 35 1.77 41.57 -32.14
C LEU A 35 1.28 42.77 -31.32
N PHE A 36 2.11 43.81 -31.26
CA PHE A 36 1.77 45.10 -30.63
C PHE A 36 1.88 46.24 -31.63
N ASN A 37 1.09 47.29 -31.40
CA ASN A 37 1.05 48.52 -32.19
C ASN A 37 0.82 48.27 -33.70
N GLY A 38 0.02 47.26 -34.06
CA GLY A 38 -0.27 46.90 -35.45
C GLY A 38 -0.96 48.02 -36.23
N GLU A 39 -1.70 48.89 -35.55
CA GLU A 39 -2.24 50.14 -36.07
C GLU A 39 -1.17 51.03 -36.74
N ASN A 40 0.08 50.96 -36.29
CA ASN A 40 1.19 51.78 -36.78
C ASN A 40 1.93 51.18 -37.99
N PHE A 41 1.49 50.05 -38.53
CA PHE A 41 2.02 49.53 -39.81
C PHE A 41 1.85 50.54 -40.95
N GLY A 42 0.83 51.39 -40.91
CA GLY A 42 0.66 52.48 -41.87
C GLY A 42 1.84 53.45 -41.89
N ASN A 43 2.42 53.80 -40.73
CA ASN A 43 3.58 54.71 -40.67
C ASN A 43 4.78 54.07 -41.39
N LEU A 44 5.11 52.86 -40.97
CA LEU A 44 6.25 52.08 -41.43
C LEU A 44 6.17 51.74 -42.93
N ILE A 45 4.98 51.43 -43.45
CA ILE A 45 4.78 51.19 -44.89
C ILE A 45 4.97 52.45 -45.73
N ASN A 46 4.59 53.63 -45.21
CA ASN A 46 4.76 54.90 -45.93
C ASN A 46 6.21 55.43 -45.87
N GLU A 47 7.09 54.85 -45.03
CA GLU A 47 8.55 55.11 -45.05
C GLU A 47 9.29 54.35 -46.18
N LEU A 48 8.66 53.34 -46.80
CA LEU A 48 9.24 52.55 -47.90
C LEU A 48 9.15 53.30 -49.24
N ASP A 49 10.31 53.51 -49.89
CA ASP A 49 10.37 54.18 -51.20
C ASP A 49 10.09 53.20 -52.35
N PHE A 50 8.80 52.94 -52.58
CA PHE A 50 8.30 52.39 -53.84
C PHE A 50 8.43 53.47 -54.93
N SER A 51 9.62 53.55 -55.52
CA SER A 51 10.02 54.64 -56.41
C SER A 51 8.95 54.96 -57.46
N LYS A 52 8.24 56.07 -57.26
CA LYS A 52 7.31 56.60 -58.27
C LYS A 52 8.15 57.09 -59.44
N THR A 53 8.39 56.22 -60.42
CA THR A 53 8.96 56.56 -61.71
C THR A 53 7.96 57.43 -62.48
N LYS A 54 7.86 58.71 -62.07
CA LYS A 54 7.15 59.74 -62.83
C LYS A 54 7.68 59.67 -64.27
N PRO A 55 6.84 59.37 -65.27
CA PRO A 55 7.33 59.20 -66.63
C PRO A 55 7.94 60.52 -67.10
N SER A 56 9.24 60.50 -67.34
CA SER A 56 9.94 61.61 -67.99
C SER A 56 9.20 61.92 -69.30
N LYS A 57 8.89 63.20 -69.54
CA LYS A 57 8.06 63.68 -70.66
C LYS A 57 8.59 63.33 -72.07
N ARG A 58 9.71 62.62 -72.18
CA ARG A 58 10.29 62.09 -73.44
C ARG A 58 10.08 60.58 -73.68
N ALA A 59 9.48 59.83 -72.74
CA ALA A 59 9.39 58.37 -72.81
C ALA A 59 8.02 57.80 -73.24
N LEU A 60 7.23 58.53 -74.04
CA LEU A 60 5.82 58.21 -74.36
C LEU A 60 5.59 57.00 -75.30
N ARG A 61 6.57 56.08 -75.43
CA ARG A 61 6.51 54.90 -76.33
C ARG A 61 7.12 53.62 -75.73
N ARG A 62 6.81 53.32 -74.46
CA ARG A 62 6.85 51.94 -73.95
C ARG A 62 5.50 51.60 -73.32
N LYS A 63 4.82 50.58 -73.85
CA LYS A 63 3.61 50.00 -73.26
C LYS A 63 3.99 49.28 -71.96
N GLY A 64 3.12 49.37 -70.96
CA GLY A 64 3.02 48.33 -69.91
C GLY A 64 4.18 48.22 -68.93
N LEU A 65 4.66 49.33 -68.36
CA LEU A 65 5.18 49.29 -67.00
C LEU A 65 3.98 49.50 -66.07
N GLU A 66 3.46 48.41 -65.50
CA GLU A 66 2.45 48.52 -64.45
C GLU A 66 3.03 49.28 -63.26
N GLU A 67 2.26 50.22 -62.71
CA GLU A 67 2.68 50.89 -61.48
C GLU A 67 2.80 49.86 -60.37
N GLU A 68 4.01 49.66 -59.85
CA GLU A 68 4.22 48.86 -58.64
C GLU A 68 3.40 49.48 -57.49
N ARG A 69 2.42 48.71 -57.04
CA ARG A 69 1.53 49.07 -55.94
C ARG A 69 1.63 47.97 -54.91
N LEU A 70 1.95 48.38 -53.68
CA LEU A 70 1.94 47.49 -52.55
C LEU A 70 0.50 47.02 -52.27
N GLU A 71 0.31 45.70 -52.16
CA GLU A 71 -1.01 45.07 -51.96
C GLU A 71 -1.13 44.36 -50.61
N TYR A 72 -0.04 43.80 -50.10
CA TYR A 72 -0.05 43.02 -48.85
C TYR A 72 1.20 43.23 -48.00
N LEU A 73 1.03 43.12 -46.67
CA LEU A 73 2.12 42.95 -45.71
C LEU A 73 2.08 41.53 -45.15
N LEU A 74 3.05 40.70 -45.52
CA LEU A 74 3.19 39.33 -45.06
C LEU A 74 4.19 39.27 -43.90
N ILE A 75 3.76 38.75 -42.75
CA ILE A 75 4.62 38.43 -41.60
C ILE A 75 4.73 36.92 -41.50
N THR A 76 5.95 36.40 -41.52
CA THR A 76 6.24 34.99 -41.28
C THR A 76 7.18 34.81 -40.09
N ALA A 77 7.13 33.64 -39.45
CA ALA A 77 8.16 33.19 -38.53
C ALA A 77 8.79 31.91 -39.07
N ASN A 78 10.12 31.83 -39.04
CA ASN A 78 10.85 30.59 -39.22
C ASN A 78 11.38 30.10 -37.87
N LEU A 79 11.02 28.88 -37.45
CA LEU A 79 11.45 28.34 -36.16
C LEU A 79 12.74 27.52 -36.33
N LYS A 80 13.85 28.10 -35.89
CA LYS A 80 15.17 27.46 -35.93
C LYS A 80 15.30 26.38 -34.88
N ASN A 81 16.17 25.40 -35.17
CA ASN A 81 16.53 24.29 -34.30
C ASN A 81 15.37 23.31 -33.98
N VAL A 82 14.23 23.40 -34.67
CA VAL A 82 13.10 22.45 -34.51
C VAL A 82 13.27 21.28 -35.48
N LYS A 83 14.13 20.30 -35.13
CA LYS A 83 14.36 19.11 -35.99
C LYS A 83 13.19 18.11 -36.03
N PHE A 84 12.10 18.40 -35.32
CA PHE A 84 10.94 17.52 -35.17
C PHE A 84 10.20 17.25 -36.49
N PHE A 85 10.21 18.20 -37.43
CA PHE A 85 9.54 18.06 -38.73
C PHE A 85 10.51 17.65 -39.86
N GLY A 86 11.55 16.90 -39.52
CA GLY A 86 12.68 16.61 -40.41
C GLY A 86 13.68 17.77 -40.49
N GLY A 87 14.80 17.55 -41.17
CA GLY A 87 15.93 18.48 -41.19
C GLY A 87 15.74 19.77 -42.01
N ASN A 88 14.50 20.19 -42.30
CA ASN A 88 14.20 21.43 -43.02
C ASN A 88 13.36 22.36 -42.14
N ASP A 89 13.78 23.62 -42.07
CA ASP A 89 13.07 24.73 -41.44
C ASP A 89 11.62 24.90 -41.97
N ILE A 90 10.63 24.97 -41.07
CA ILE A 90 9.24 25.31 -41.40
C ILE A 90 9.01 26.82 -41.22
N THR A 91 8.48 27.44 -42.27
CA THR A 91 8.08 28.86 -42.26
C THR A 91 6.58 28.99 -42.09
N TYR A 92 6.16 29.55 -40.96
CA TYR A 92 4.77 29.78 -40.59
C TYR A 92 4.31 31.17 -41.07
N PRO A 93 3.23 31.28 -41.87
CA PRO A 93 2.61 32.56 -42.17
C PRO A 93 1.81 32.99 -40.93
N LEU A 94 2.18 34.11 -40.29
CA LEU A 94 1.50 34.57 -39.07
C LEU A 94 0.34 35.51 -39.40
N TYR A 95 0.62 36.48 -40.26
CA TYR A 95 -0.32 37.51 -40.69
C TYR A 95 -0.10 37.86 -42.15
N ASN A 96 -1.18 38.16 -42.86
CA ASN A 96 -1.14 38.78 -44.18
C ASN A 96 -2.16 39.92 -44.20
N PHE A 97 -1.71 41.13 -43.95
CA PHE A 97 -2.57 42.31 -43.92
C PHE A 97 -2.78 42.83 -45.34
N GLN A 98 -4.04 43.08 -45.71
CA GLN A 98 -4.36 43.75 -46.96
C GLN A 98 -4.07 45.24 -46.85
N ILE A 99 -3.44 45.78 -47.89
CA ILE A 99 -3.06 47.19 -47.97
C ILE A 99 -4.00 47.90 -48.95
N SER A 100 -4.52 49.03 -48.48
CA SER A 100 -5.33 49.95 -49.25
C SER A 100 -4.62 51.30 -49.41
N LYS A 101 -5.18 52.20 -50.22
CA LYS A 101 -4.76 53.61 -50.27
C LYS A 101 -5.92 54.50 -49.85
N ASP A 102 -5.63 55.45 -48.97
CA ASP A 102 -6.57 56.51 -48.61
C ASP A 102 -6.66 57.57 -49.72
N LYS A 103 -7.58 58.52 -49.58
CA LYS A 103 -7.82 59.67 -50.46
C LYS A 103 -6.55 60.50 -50.71
N GLU A 104 -5.65 60.56 -49.74
CA GLU A 104 -4.33 61.24 -49.86
C GLU A 104 -3.26 60.39 -50.59
N SER A 105 -3.61 59.21 -51.12
CA SER A 105 -2.69 58.24 -51.73
C SER A 105 -1.60 57.67 -50.80
N LYS A 106 -1.74 57.87 -49.49
CA LYS A 106 -0.98 57.17 -48.44
C LYS A 106 -1.49 55.74 -48.30
N TYR A 107 -0.59 54.81 -48.03
CA TYR A 107 -0.94 53.41 -47.75
C TYR A 107 -1.56 53.27 -46.35
N GLN A 108 -2.57 52.42 -46.21
CA GLN A 108 -3.21 52.07 -44.94
C GLN A 108 -3.44 50.56 -44.86
N THR A 109 -3.13 50.00 -43.69
CA THR A 109 -3.42 48.61 -43.30
C THR A 109 -4.62 48.58 -42.36
N PHE A 110 -5.59 47.72 -42.64
CA PHE A 110 -6.57 47.32 -41.63
C PHE A 110 -5.99 46.13 -40.85
N VAL A 111 -5.90 46.27 -39.53
CA VAL A 111 -5.35 45.25 -38.62
C VAL A 111 -6.39 44.95 -37.55
N SER A 112 -6.83 43.70 -37.46
CA SER A 112 -7.76 43.24 -36.44
C SER A 112 -7.03 42.88 -35.13
N ASP A 113 -6.95 43.83 -34.18
CA ASP A 113 -6.18 43.67 -32.91
C ASP A 113 -6.87 42.79 -31.83
N ASN A 114 -7.93 42.05 -32.20
CA ASN A 114 -8.78 41.25 -31.30
C ASN A 114 -8.11 39.94 -30.81
N ILE A 115 -6.79 39.90 -30.73
CA ILE A 115 -5.98 38.69 -30.54
C ILE A 115 -5.07 38.86 -29.33
N GLU A 116 -5.12 37.91 -28.40
CA GLU A 116 -4.19 37.89 -27.27
C GLU A 116 -2.80 37.39 -27.69
N SER A 117 -2.70 36.21 -28.31
CA SER A 117 -1.46 35.68 -28.90
C SER A 117 -1.73 34.70 -30.07
N ILE A 118 -0.67 34.36 -30.80
CA ILE A 118 -0.60 33.21 -31.72
C ILE A 118 0.36 32.18 -31.12
N ARG A 119 -0.16 31.02 -30.68
CA ARG A 119 0.68 29.89 -30.27
C ARG A 119 1.12 29.10 -31.50
N ILE A 120 2.39 29.20 -31.88
CA ILE A 120 2.90 28.48 -33.05
C ILE A 120 3.13 27.01 -32.69
N ILE A 121 3.85 26.71 -31.60
CA ILE A 121 4.00 25.33 -31.11
C ILE A 121 3.52 25.23 -29.66
N ASP A 122 2.85 24.12 -29.35
CA ASP A 122 2.48 23.72 -27.99
C ASP A 122 3.10 22.35 -27.67
N ASN A 123 3.86 22.29 -26.57
CA ASN A 123 4.50 21.09 -26.03
C ASN A 123 5.48 20.37 -26.99
N LEU A 124 6.46 21.08 -27.57
CA LEU A 124 7.58 20.47 -28.32
C LEU A 124 8.57 19.79 -27.36
N PRO A 125 8.89 18.48 -27.50
CA PRO A 125 9.91 17.84 -26.68
C PRO A 125 11.31 18.40 -26.95
N LEU A 126 12.04 18.79 -25.89
CA LEU A 126 13.35 19.46 -26.00
C LEU A 126 14.52 18.56 -26.45
N TYR A 127 14.29 17.29 -26.82
CA TYR A 127 15.32 16.37 -27.35
C TYR A 127 16.04 16.86 -28.61
N SER A 128 15.41 17.80 -29.33
CA SER A 128 15.71 18.11 -30.72
C SER A 128 16.20 19.53 -30.97
N ALA A 129 16.10 20.40 -29.96
CA ALA A 129 16.39 21.83 -30.03
C ALA A 129 17.44 22.27 -29.00
N SER A 130 18.03 23.44 -29.23
CA SER A 130 18.72 24.20 -28.18
C SER A 130 17.77 24.49 -27.00
N ASN A 131 18.32 24.88 -25.84
CA ASN A 131 17.52 25.28 -24.65
C ASN A 131 16.51 26.42 -24.90
N PHE A 132 16.52 27.02 -26.09
CA PHE A 132 15.57 27.97 -26.65
C PHE A 132 15.22 27.55 -28.09
N ILE A 133 13.97 27.75 -28.52
CA ILE A 133 13.65 27.92 -29.95
C ILE A 133 13.89 29.39 -30.29
N ASP A 134 14.54 29.64 -31.43
CA ASP A 134 14.68 30.97 -32.00
C ASP A 134 13.70 31.15 -33.16
N ALA A 135 12.84 32.15 -33.08
CA ALA A 135 11.88 32.49 -34.12
C ALA A 135 12.45 33.64 -34.97
N GLU A 136 12.98 33.33 -36.15
CA GLU A 136 13.38 34.35 -37.11
C GLU A 136 12.12 34.92 -37.77
N ILE A 137 11.64 36.04 -37.26
CA ILE A 137 10.57 36.83 -37.85
C ILE A 137 11.05 37.41 -39.17
N LYS A 138 10.21 37.39 -40.21
CA LYS A 138 10.42 38.09 -41.48
C LYS A 138 9.18 38.85 -41.87
N VAL A 139 9.37 40.07 -42.34
CA VAL A 139 8.30 40.95 -42.79
C VAL A 139 8.55 41.31 -44.24
N ARG A 140 7.56 41.11 -45.10
CA ARG A 140 7.68 41.33 -46.55
C ARG A 140 6.53 42.19 -47.06
N ALA A 141 6.90 43.25 -47.75
CA ALA A 141 5.99 44.15 -48.45
C ALA A 141 5.78 43.61 -49.89
N ILE A 142 4.60 43.05 -50.18
CA ILE A 142 4.32 42.33 -51.44
C ILE A 142 3.53 43.22 -52.41
N THR A 143 4.10 43.49 -53.57
CA THR A 143 3.47 44.28 -54.64
C THR A 143 2.55 43.44 -55.53
N ASN A 144 1.75 44.11 -56.36
CA ASN A 144 0.96 43.47 -57.42
C ASN A 144 1.79 42.56 -58.35
N ASN A 145 3.07 42.87 -58.56
CA ASN A 145 3.98 42.09 -59.39
C ASN A 145 4.58 40.87 -58.66
N ASP A 146 4.48 40.82 -57.33
CA ASP A 146 5.14 39.83 -56.46
C ASP A 146 4.18 38.76 -55.91
N ARG A 147 2.94 38.69 -56.40
CA ARG A 147 1.91 37.75 -55.90
C ARG A 147 2.35 36.29 -55.90
N ASP A 148 3.14 35.88 -56.88
CA ASP A 148 3.67 34.51 -57.01
C ASP A 148 4.60 34.13 -55.85
N GLN A 149 5.18 35.10 -55.13
CA GLN A 149 6.01 34.83 -53.95
C GLN A 149 5.23 34.12 -52.83
N MET A 150 3.92 34.43 -52.66
CA MET A 150 3.08 33.76 -51.66
C MET A 150 2.85 32.29 -52.02
N LEU A 151 2.52 32.02 -53.29
CA LEU A 151 2.31 30.65 -53.78
C LEU A 151 3.61 29.85 -53.78
N SER A 152 4.75 30.50 -54.10
CA SER A 152 6.09 29.91 -54.03
C SER A 152 6.46 29.49 -52.60
N LEU A 153 6.14 30.32 -51.59
CA LEU A 153 6.33 29.97 -50.18
C LEU A 153 5.55 28.71 -49.83
N VAL A 154 4.24 28.67 -50.11
CA VAL A 154 3.40 27.51 -49.76
C VAL A 154 3.86 26.26 -50.53
N ALA A 155 4.14 26.36 -51.82
CA ALA A 155 4.62 25.23 -52.62
C ALA A 155 5.97 24.68 -52.12
N SER A 156 6.88 25.54 -51.67
CA SER A 156 8.15 25.15 -51.07
C SER A 156 7.95 24.42 -49.74
N GLN A 157 7.07 24.94 -48.88
CA GLN A 157 6.76 24.33 -47.59
C GLN A 157 6.05 22.97 -47.76
N LEU A 158 5.02 22.88 -48.61
CA LEU A 158 4.36 21.61 -48.90
C LEU A 158 5.32 20.55 -49.50
N LYS A 159 6.27 20.96 -50.35
CA LYS A 159 7.32 20.08 -50.89
C LYS A 159 8.36 19.64 -49.85
N ASN A 160 8.53 20.40 -48.77
CA ASN A 160 9.37 19.97 -47.65
C ASN A 160 8.61 19.01 -46.73
N ILE A 161 7.34 19.33 -46.43
CA ILE A 161 6.42 18.49 -45.66
C ILE A 161 6.23 17.11 -46.33
N SER A 162 6.09 17.06 -47.66
CA SER A 162 5.90 15.80 -48.39
C SER A 162 7.09 14.83 -48.38
N LYS A 163 8.24 15.22 -47.79
CA LYS A 163 9.41 14.34 -47.60
C LYS A 163 9.36 13.59 -46.26
N ILE A 164 8.41 13.93 -45.38
CA ILE A 164 8.26 13.32 -44.06
C ILE A 164 7.48 12.01 -44.21
N LEU A 165 8.12 10.88 -43.90
CA LEU A 165 7.57 9.54 -44.13
C LEU A 165 6.33 9.23 -43.28
N ASN A 166 6.27 9.76 -42.05
CA ASN A 166 5.17 9.58 -41.11
C ASN A 166 4.67 10.96 -40.63
N PRO A 167 3.63 11.54 -41.27
CA PRO A 167 3.11 12.84 -40.87
C PRO A 167 2.36 12.77 -39.53
N SER A 168 2.64 13.69 -38.62
CA SER A 168 1.88 13.86 -37.36
C SER A 168 0.60 14.67 -37.57
N GLU A 169 -0.36 14.57 -36.65
CA GLU A 169 -1.60 15.38 -36.70
C GLU A 169 -1.31 16.88 -36.72
N ALA A 170 -0.38 17.33 -35.88
CA ALA A 170 0.22 18.66 -35.90
C ALA A 170 0.67 19.13 -37.31
N LEU A 171 1.28 18.25 -38.10
CA LEU A 171 1.72 18.54 -39.46
C LEU A 171 0.53 18.68 -40.42
N LEU A 172 -0.54 17.92 -40.22
CA LEU A 172 -1.79 18.07 -40.97
C LEU A 172 -2.46 19.41 -40.64
N SER A 173 -2.40 19.88 -39.39
CA SER A 173 -2.86 21.22 -39.00
C SER A 173 -2.08 22.34 -39.72
N ILE A 174 -0.76 22.19 -39.86
CA ILE A 174 0.09 23.12 -40.66
C ILE A 174 -0.37 23.16 -42.13
N ILE A 175 -0.65 21.99 -42.74
CA ILE A 175 -1.16 21.92 -44.12
C ILE A 175 -2.51 22.63 -44.23
N GLY A 176 -3.40 22.46 -43.24
CA GLY A 176 -4.67 23.17 -43.15
C GLY A 176 -4.49 24.69 -43.12
N GLU A 177 -3.55 25.21 -42.32
CA GLU A 177 -3.24 26.64 -42.26
C GLU A 177 -2.66 27.20 -43.56
N PHE A 178 -1.82 26.43 -44.27
CA PHE A 178 -1.40 26.82 -45.62
C PHE A 178 -2.58 26.87 -46.61
N GLY A 179 -3.58 25.99 -46.46
CA GLY A 179 -4.84 26.05 -47.20
C GLY A 179 -5.63 27.34 -46.90
N ASN A 180 -5.82 27.66 -45.61
CA ASN A 180 -6.48 28.87 -45.15
C ASN A 180 -5.78 30.14 -45.67
N PHE A 181 -4.45 30.16 -45.70
CA PHE A 181 -3.65 31.26 -46.24
C PHE A 181 -3.90 31.48 -47.74
N ILE A 182 -3.96 30.41 -48.54
CA ILE A 182 -4.32 30.49 -49.96
C ILE A 182 -5.77 30.97 -50.14
N GLU A 183 -6.71 30.45 -49.34
CA GLU A 183 -8.13 30.82 -49.44
C GLU A 183 -8.34 32.32 -49.09
N ALA A 184 -7.69 32.82 -48.05
CA ALA A 184 -7.75 34.24 -47.69
C ALA A 184 -7.14 35.14 -48.77
N ASN A 185 -5.97 34.78 -49.31
CA ASN A 185 -5.31 35.53 -50.38
C ASN A 185 -6.14 35.57 -51.67
N THR A 186 -6.67 34.42 -52.11
CA THR A 186 -7.55 34.33 -53.30
C THR A 186 -8.85 35.14 -53.14
N ARG A 187 -9.39 35.21 -51.92
CA ARG A 187 -10.55 36.06 -51.57
C ARG A 187 -10.21 37.52 -51.29
N LYS A 188 -8.92 37.91 -51.35
CA LYS A 188 -8.42 39.25 -50.97
C LYS A 188 -8.88 39.70 -49.58
N LYS A 189 -8.78 38.80 -48.60
CA LYS A 189 -9.05 39.06 -47.18
C LYS A 189 -7.75 39.06 -46.40
N GLU A 190 -7.78 39.65 -45.20
CA GLU A 190 -6.71 39.42 -44.23
C GLU A 190 -6.60 37.91 -43.91
N TYR A 191 -5.36 37.44 -43.76
CA TYR A 191 -5.08 36.13 -43.18
C TYR A 191 -4.38 36.30 -41.83
N ARG A 192 -4.69 35.39 -40.93
CA ARG A 192 -4.10 35.29 -39.60
C ARG A 192 -4.05 33.82 -39.20
N PHE A 193 -2.90 33.36 -38.73
CA PHE A 193 -2.72 32.02 -38.21
C PHE A 193 -3.68 31.78 -37.03
N SER A 194 -4.42 30.69 -37.07
CA SER A 194 -5.52 30.42 -36.11
C SER A 194 -5.35 29.11 -35.34
N SER A 195 -4.68 28.14 -35.94
CA SER A 195 -4.40 26.83 -35.35
C SER A 195 -3.28 26.92 -34.33
N THR A 196 -3.35 26.08 -33.30
CA THR A 196 -2.24 25.82 -32.38
C THR A 196 -1.66 24.45 -32.73
N ILE A 197 -0.35 24.37 -32.98
CA ILE A 197 0.30 23.10 -33.30
C ILE A 197 0.59 22.35 -32.00
N ARG A 198 -0.40 21.58 -31.53
CA ARG A 198 -0.26 20.71 -30.38
C ARG A 198 0.46 19.44 -30.79
N LEU A 199 1.65 19.23 -30.24
CA LEU A 199 2.43 18.01 -30.48
C LEU A 199 2.12 16.92 -29.45
N PHE A 200 1.66 17.30 -28.27
CA PHE A 200 1.35 16.36 -27.19
C PHE A 200 0.22 16.90 -26.31
N GLU A 201 -0.80 16.07 -26.11
CA GLU A 201 -2.00 16.40 -25.34
C GLU A 201 -1.94 15.84 -23.92
N GLN A 202 -1.68 16.73 -22.97
CA GLN A 202 -1.94 16.59 -21.54
C GLN A 202 -2.52 17.89 -21.00
N LYS A 203 -3.31 17.79 -19.92
CA LYS A 203 -3.96 18.94 -19.26
C LYS A 203 -3.15 19.54 -18.11
N ASN A 204 -2.22 18.76 -17.56
CA ASN A 204 -1.47 19.08 -16.35
C ASN A 204 -0.02 19.36 -16.74
N PHE A 205 0.27 20.61 -17.10
CA PHE A 205 1.63 21.05 -17.38
C PHE A 205 2.00 22.19 -16.44
N ASP A 206 3.06 22.01 -15.64
CA ASP A 206 3.72 23.13 -14.97
C ASP A 206 4.44 23.98 -16.03
N THR A 207 3.71 24.94 -16.61
CA THR A 207 4.21 25.87 -17.63
C THR A 207 4.79 27.12 -16.96
N ARG A 208 6.07 27.38 -17.25
CA ARG A 208 6.79 28.57 -16.77
C ARG A 208 7.44 29.31 -17.93
N ILE A 209 7.56 30.62 -17.81
CA ILE A 209 8.19 31.45 -18.83
C ILE A 209 9.69 31.20 -18.79
N HIS A 210 10.28 30.94 -19.95
CA HIS A 210 11.71 30.67 -20.08
C HIS A 210 12.47 31.85 -20.70
N SER A 211 11.90 32.49 -21.72
CA SER A 211 12.57 33.62 -22.39
C SER A 211 11.59 34.54 -23.09
N ILE A 212 11.88 35.84 -23.10
CA ILE A 212 11.16 36.85 -23.89
C ILE A 212 12.14 37.50 -24.87
N LYS A 213 11.75 37.58 -26.14
CA LYS A 213 12.43 38.38 -27.17
C LYS A 213 11.47 39.42 -27.74
N VAL A 214 11.95 40.63 -27.96
CA VAL A 214 11.18 41.71 -28.59
C VAL A 214 11.90 42.15 -29.86
N TYR A 215 11.19 42.06 -30.98
CA TYR A 215 11.63 42.54 -32.28
C TYR A 215 10.85 43.81 -32.65
N ALA A 216 11.55 44.93 -32.82
CA ALA A 216 10.98 46.14 -33.37
C ALA A 216 11.01 46.06 -34.89
N LEU A 217 9.87 46.30 -35.53
CA LEU A 217 9.78 46.35 -36.98
C LEU A 217 10.17 47.76 -37.43
N SER A 218 11.12 47.86 -38.35
CA SER A 218 11.71 49.13 -38.76
C SER A 218 12.08 49.17 -40.24
N THR A 219 12.26 50.36 -40.77
CA THR A 219 12.93 50.65 -42.03
C THR A 219 14.24 51.38 -41.74
N ALA A 220 15.12 51.54 -42.74
CA ALA A 220 16.33 52.35 -42.59
C ALA A 220 16.08 53.86 -42.33
N ASN A 221 14.83 54.32 -42.48
CA ASN A 221 14.41 55.67 -42.16
C ASN A 221 13.72 55.78 -40.77
N SER A 222 13.43 54.65 -40.11
CA SER A 222 12.78 54.63 -38.80
C SER A 222 13.73 55.08 -37.69
N LYS A 223 13.17 55.58 -36.58
CA LYS A 223 13.96 55.81 -35.36
C LYS A 223 14.36 54.49 -34.70
N THR A 224 15.49 54.49 -33.99
CA THR A 224 15.90 53.38 -33.12
C THR A 224 14.92 53.24 -31.96
N ALA A 225 14.31 52.05 -31.84
CA ALA A 225 13.41 51.73 -30.74
C ALA A 225 14.21 51.34 -29.49
N GLU A 226 14.07 52.12 -28.42
CA GLU A 226 14.58 51.78 -27.09
C GLU A 226 13.45 51.23 -26.21
N ILE A 227 13.75 50.22 -25.40
CA ILE A 227 12.84 49.58 -24.43
C ILE A 227 13.58 49.55 -23.08
N ASP A 228 12.89 49.85 -21.98
CA ASP A 228 13.44 49.64 -20.63
C ASP A 228 13.63 48.14 -20.36
N PRO A 229 14.88 47.64 -20.20
CA PRO A 229 15.11 46.24 -19.93
C PRO A 229 14.76 45.85 -18.49
N GLN A 230 14.77 46.81 -17.56
CA GLN A 230 14.70 46.52 -16.13
C GLN A 230 13.30 46.07 -15.71
N SER A 231 12.26 46.69 -16.28
CA SER A 231 10.86 46.30 -16.07
C SER A 231 10.54 44.89 -16.60
N LEU A 232 11.13 44.48 -17.73
CA LEU A 232 10.92 43.14 -18.32
C LEU A 232 11.70 42.04 -17.58
N SER A 233 12.95 42.32 -17.17
CA SER A 233 13.78 41.35 -16.46
C SER A 233 13.21 41.06 -15.05
N ASN A 234 12.79 42.11 -14.32
CA ASN A 234 12.06 41.95 -13.05
C ASN A 234 10.75 41.15 -13.20
N TYR A 235 10.06 41.27 -14.34
CA TYR A 235 8.86 40.50 -14.64
C TYR A 235 9.18 39.01 -14.90
N LEU A 236 10.27 38.72 -15.63
CA LEU A 236 10.74 37.34 -15.87
C LEU A 236 11.11 36.56 -14.60
N ASP A 237 11.68 37.24 -13.61
CA ASP A 237 12.17 36.61 -12.37
C ASP A 237 11.10 36.50 -11.26
N THR A 238 9.99 37.23 -11.36
CA THR A 238 8.91 37.22 -10.34
C THR A 238 7.74 36.30 -10.68
N LEU A 239 7.69 35.74 -11.89
CA LEU A 239 6.59 34.90 -12.36
C LEU A 239 6.81 33.42 -12.04
N ASN A 240 6.26 32.99 -10.90
CA ASN A 240 6.32 31.59 -10.50
C ASN A 240 5.55 30.66 -11.46
N HIS A 241 4.29 30.99 -11.79
CA HIS A 241 3.44 30.21 -12.72
C HIS A 241 2.31 31.07 -13.33
N SER A 242 2.38 31.40 -14.63
CA SER A 242 1.23 31.91 -15.42
C SER A 242 1.54 32.05 -16.90
N THR A 243 0.52 31.91 -17.75
CA THR A 243 0.56 32.42 -19.14
C THR A 243 0.68 33.94 -19.15
N VAL A 244 1.42 34.50 -20.10
CA VAL A 244 1.62 35.94 -20.20
C VAL A 244 0.44 36.60 -20.88
N ASN A 245 -0.22 37.53 -20.20
CA ASN A 245 -1.31 38.33 -20.77
C ASN A 245 -0.75 39.47 -21.64
N LYS A 246 -1.34 39.68 -22.83
CA LYS A 246 -0.98 40.76 -23.77
C LYS A 246 -1.02 42.15 -23.11
N LEU A 247 -1.99 42.41 -22.23
CA LEU A 247 -2.14 43.69 -21.52
C LEU A 247 -1.02 43.95 -20.52
N THR A 248 -0.45 42.91 -19.91
CA THR A 248 0.68 43.04 -18.98
C THR A 248 1.95 43.39 -19.75
N LEU A 249 2.23 42.68 -20.85
CA LEU A 249 3.34 43.04 -21.75
C LEU A 249 3.20 44.45 -22.33
N LYS A 250 1.99 44.88 -22.74
CA LYS A 250 1.76 46.24 -23.26
C LYS A 250 2.05 47.35 -22.23
N LYS A 251 1.95 47.05 -20.92
CA LYS A 251 2.31 47.99 -19.86
C LYS A 251 3.81 48.04 -19.58
N LEU A 252 4.51 46.91 -19.74
CA LEU A 252 5.96 46.80 -19.53
C LEU A 252 6.76 47.32 -20.73
N ILE A 253 6.23 47.12 -21.94
CA ILE A 253 6.82 47.59 -23.19
C ILE A 253 6.22 48.97 -23.52
N SER A 254 6.87 50.02 -23.01
CA SER A 254 6.43 51.43 -23.16
C SER A 254 6.60 52.02 -24.57
N HIS A 255 7.05 51.24 -25.54
CA HIS A 255 7.27 51.69 -26.92
C HIS A 255 5.99 51.63 -27.75
N THR A 256 5.60 52.76 -28.35
CA THR A 256 4.37 52.93 -29.13
C THR A 256 4.57 53.44 -30.55
N GLU A 257 5.77 53.86 -30.97
CA GLU A 257 5.96 54.51 -32.28
C GLU A 257 5.83 53.51 -33.46
N TYR A 258 6.41 52.32 -33.32
CA TYR A 258 6.43 51.29 -34.36
C TYR A 258 5.79 49.96 -33.92
N PRO A 259 5.35 49.12 -34.87
CA PRO A 259 4.89 47.76 -34.61
C PRO A 259 5.98 46.88 -33.99
N LEU A 260 5.61 46.07 -33.00
CA LEU A 260 6.52 45.16 -32.31
C LEU A 260 6.01 43.72 -32.39
N VAL A 261 6.93 42.77 -32.53
CA VAL A 261 6.66 41.33 -32.42
C VAL A 261 7.38 40.81 -31.18
N VAL A 262 6.62 40.31 -30.21
CA VAL A 262 7.16 39.73 -28.98
C VAL A 262 7.01 38.22 -29.03
N VAL A 263 8.12 37.50 -28.83
CA VAL A 263 8.18 36.04 -28.80
C VAL A 263 8.41 35.61 -27.36
N VAL A 264 7.46 34.87 -26.80
CA VAL A 264 7.52 34.31 -25.44
C VAL A 264 7.64 32.80 -25.55
N ASN A 265 8.76 32.26 -25.06
CA ASN A 265 8.94 30.82 -24.92
C ASN A 265 8.61 30.41 -23.49
N TYR A 266 7.83 29.35 -23.35
CA TYR A 266 7.53 28.68 -22.10
C TYR A 266 8.19 27.31 -22.09
N LYS A 267 8.70 26.89 -20.94
CA LYS A 267 9.07 25.49 -20.70
C LYS A 267 8.03 24.85 -19.79
N SER A 268 7.73 23.59 -20.05
CA SER A 268 6.94 22.75 -19.15
C SER A 268 7.65 21.44 -18.84
N LEU A 269 7.43 20.93 -17.63
CA LEU A 269 7.89 19.61 -17.21
C LEU A 269 6.84 18.56 -17.58
N TYR A 270 7.29 17.36 -17.92
CA TYR A 270 6.43 16.20 -18.07
C TYR A 270 5.75 15.87 -16.74
N ASP A 271 4.43 15.77 -16.74
CA ASP A 271 3.66 15.19 -15.64
C ASP A 271 2.97 13.90 -16.11
N MET A 272 2.58 13.05 -15.16
CA MET A 272 1.68 11.95 -15.46
C MET A 272 0.22 12.45 -15.48
N VAL A 273 -0.60 11.82 -16.31
CA VAL A 273 -2.05 11.92 -16.14
C VAL A 273 -2.39 11.22 -14.84
N GLU A 274 -2.83 12.00 -13.84
CA GLU A 274 -3.37 11.54 -12.56
C GLU A 274 -4.44 10.45 -12.81
N VAL A 275 -4.44 9.41 -11.99
CA VAL A 275 -5.41 8.31 -12.11
C VAL A 275 -6.03 8.02 -10.76
N THR A 276 -7.35 8.16 -10.66
CA THR A 276 -8.09 7.74 -9.46
C THR A 276 -8.24 6.22 -9.41
N GLY A 277 -8.31 5.64 -8.21
CA GLY A 277 -8.48 4.18 -8.05
C GLY A 277 -9.68 3.61 -8.80
N ASP A 278 -10.75 4.40 -8.95
CA ASP A 278 -11.98 3.99 -9.65
C ASP A 278 -11.80 3.93 -11.17
N GLU A 279 -10.99 4.80 -11.75
CA GLU A 279 -10.68 4.84 -13.19
C GLU A 279 -9.75 3.70 -13.64
N VAL A 280 -9.01 3.08 -12.72
CA VAL A 280 -8.15 1.92 -13.05
C VAL A 280 -9.01 0.70 -13.38
N ASN A 281 -8.91 0.27 -14.64
CA ASN A 281 -9.45 -0.98 -15.17
C ASN A 281 -8.62 -1.41 -16.39
N PHE A 282 -8.72 -2.68 -16.80
CA PHE A 282 -7.91 -3.24 -17.89
C PHE A 282 -8.07 -2.51 -19.24
N ALA A 283 -9.26 -2.00 -19.56
CA ALA A 283 -9.51 -1.27 -20.81
C ALA A 283 -8.79 0.09 -20.83
N ASN A 284 -8.77 0.80 -19.71
CA ASN A 284 -8.06 2.07 -19.56
C ASN A 284 -6.53 1.86 -19.50
N ILE A 285 -6.06 0.76 -18.91
CA ILE A 285 -4.64 0.38 -18.91
C ILE A 285 -4.14 0.11 -20.34
N GLU A 286 -4.85 -0.69 -21.14
CA GLU A 286 -4.45 -0.95 -22.53
C GLU A 286 -4.53 0.32 -23.42
N LYS A 287 -5.51 1.21 -23.18
CA LYS A 287 -5.53 2.55 -23.82
C LYS A 287 -4.30 3.39 -23.46
N ARG A 288 -3.91 3.46 -22.18
CA ARG A 288 -2.71 4.19 -21.73
C ARG A 288 -1.45 3.60 -22.36
N LYS A 289 -1.32 2.27 -22.38
CA LYS A 289 -0.21 1.54 -23.01
C LYS A 289 -0.09 1.84 -24.50
N PHE A 290 -1.19 1.79 -25.26
CA PHE A 290 -1.18 2.17 -26.68
C PHE A 290 -0.77 3.64 -26.89
N LYS A 291 -1.31 4.56 -26.08
CA LYS A 291 -0.91 5.98 -26.12
C LYS A 291 0.60 6.15 -25.86
N ILE A 292 1.12 5.58 -24.77
CA ILE A 292 2.54 5.68 -24.39
C ILE A 292 3.47 5.04 -25.44
N GLU A 293 3.08 3.92 -26.06
CA GLU A 293 3.83 3.35 -27.19
C GLU A 293 3.81 4.26 -28.43
N SER A 294 2.68 4.90 -28.73
CA SER A 294 2.56 5.87 -29.82
C SER A 294 3.41 7.12 -29.56
N ASP A 295 3.30 7.68 -28.35
CA ASP A 295 4.03 8.88 -27.91
C ASP A 295 5.55 8.65 -27.96
N PHE A 296 6.02 7.46 -27.54
CA PHE A 296 7.43 7.08 -27.66
C PHE A 296 7.89 6.91 -29.11
N ARG A 297 7.09 6.27 -29.97
CA ARG A 297 7.39 6.13 -31.42
C ARG A 297 7.40 7.47 -32.14
N ALA A 298 6.58 8.43 -31.70
CA ALA A 298 6.53 9.80 -32.20
C ALA A 298 7.64 10.70 -31.61
N GLY A 299 8.46 10.20 -30.67
CA GLY A 299 9.53 10.98 -30.03
C GLY A 299 9.03 12.03 -29.03
N LEU A 300 7.78 11.92 -28.55
CA LEU A 300 7.15 12.86 -27.62
C LEU A 300 7.61 12.67 -26.17
N ILE A 301 8.08 11.46 -25.84
CA ILE A 301 8.68 11.11 -24.54
C ILE A 301 10.03 10.42 -24.75
N ASN A 302 10.95 10.57 -23.81
CA ASN A 302 12.25 9.90 -23.87
C ASN A 302 12.18 8.44 -23.41
N ALA A 303 13.29 7.72 -23.61
CA ALA A 303 13.41 6.31 -23.23
C ALA A 303 13.35 6.06 -21.71
N ASP A 304 13.63 7.04 -20.85
CA ASP A 304 13.54 6.88 -19.39
C ASP A 304 12.09 7.02 -18.91
N THR A 305 11.41 8.10 -19.30
CA THR A 305 9.97 8.32 -19.08
C THR A 305 9.15 7.15 -19.64
N TYR A 306 9.46 6.66 -20.85
CA TYR A 306 8.80 5.47 -21.42
C TYR A 306 9.00 4.19 -20.58
N ARG A 307 10.19 3.99 -19.98
CA ARG A 307 10.43 2.87 -19.06
C ARG A 307 9.63 3.02 -17.76
N GLN A 308 9.61 4.22 -17.18
CA GLN A 308 8.89 4.50 -15.95
C GLN A 308 7.36 4.38 -16.12
N GLU A 309 6.81 4.87 -17.24
CA GLU A 309 5.39 4.65 -17.61
C GLU A 309 5.08 3.16 -17.83
N LYS A 310 5.98 2.41 -18.47
CA LYS A 310 5.78 0.97 -18.67
C LYS A 310 5.77 0.20 -17.34
N ASP A 311 6.65 0.55 -16.40
CA ASP A 311 6.64 -0.03 -15.05
C ASP A 311 5.38 0.39 -14.28
N TYR A 312 4.92 1.64 -14.45
CA TYR A 312 3.67 2.13 -13.84
C TYR A 312 2.44 1.41 -14.38
N ILE A 313 2.36 1.18 -15.70
CA ILE A 313 1.34 0.35 -16.35
C ILE A 313 1.35 -1.09 -15.80
N SER A 314 2.53 -1.67 -15.58
CA SER A 314 2.65 -2.99 -14.94
C SER A 314 2.12 -2.99 -13.50
N PHE A 315 2.44 -1.96 -12.72
CA PHE A 315 1.95 -1.79 -11.35
C PHE A 315 0.42 -1.56 -11.30
N LEU A 316 -0.13 -0.72 -12.18
CA LEU A 316 -1.58 -0.54 -12.36
C LEU A 316 -2.29 -1.84 -12.73
N THR A 317 -1.62 -2.74 -13.45
CA THR A 317 -2.16 -4.07 -13.79
C THR A 317 -2.26 -4.97 -12.54
N VAL A 318 -1.31 -4.89 -11.61
CA VAL A 318 -1.41 -5.58 -10.31
C VAL A 318 -2.56 -5.00 -9.47
N PHE A 319 -2.73 -3.67 -9.45
CA PHE A 319 -3.85 -3.02 -8.77
C PHE A 319 -5.22 -3.36 -9.39
N ALA A 320 -5.32 -3.44 -10.72
CA ALA A 320 -6.55 -3.86 -11.40
C ALA A 320 -6.94 -5.31 -11.06
N ASN A 321 -5.95 -6.21 -10.92
CA ASN A 321 -6.18 -7.58 -10.45
C ASN A 321 -6.67 -7.61 -8.99
N LEU A 322 -6.08 -6.78 -8.11
CA LEU A 322 -6.55 -6.63 -6.72
C LEU A 322 -8.02 -6.18 -6.69
N LYS A 323 -8.36 -5.10 -7.40
CA LYS A 323 -9.72 -4.54 -7.48
C LYS A 323 -10.74 -5.56 -8.02
N SER A 324 -10.41 -6.30 -9.08
CA SER A 324 -11.28 -7.35 -9.63
C SER A 324 -11.50 -8.51 -8.65
N ASN A 325 -10.49 -8.90 -7.85
CA ASN A 325 -10.68 -9.92 -6.82
C ASN A 325 -11.44 -9.38 -5.59
N LEU A 326 -11.42 -8.07 -5.34
CA LEU A 326 -12.24 -7.41 -4.31
C LEU A 326 -13.73 -7.45 -4.67
N GLU A 327 -14.07 -7.23 -5.93
CA GLU A 327 -15.45 -7.39 -6.42
C GLU A 327 -15.95 -8.84 -6.21
N VAL A 328 -15.13 -9.83 -6.58
CA VAL A 328 -15.42 -11.27 -6.35
C VAL A 328 -15.55 -11.60 -4.86
N TYR A 329 -14.69 -11.05 -4.00
CA TYR A 329 -14.79 -11.18 -2.55
C TYR A 329 -16.11 -10.58 -2.04
N SER A 330 -16.46 -9.35 -2.45
CA SER A 330 -17.68 -8.67 -2.01
C SER A 330 -18.95 -9.45 -2.36
N LEU A 331 -18.96 -10.13 -3.51
CA LEU A 331 -20.05 -11.00 -3.95
C LEU A 331 -20.06 -12.32 -3.15
N SER A 332 -18.89 -12.90 -2.87
CA SER A 332 -18.75 -14.10 -2.03
C SER A 332 -19.20 -13.85 -0.58
N TYR A 333 -18.90 -12.67 -0.05
CA TYR A 333 -19.32 -12.19 1.27
C TYR A 333 -20.84 -12.04 1.34
N LYS A 334 -21.44 -11.33 0.37
CA LYS A 334 -22.91 -11.14 0.29
C LYS A 334 -23.69 -12.44 0.09
N THR A 335 -23.07 -13.45 -0.55
CA THR A 335 -23.69 -14.76 -0.79
C THR A 335 -23.42 -15.78 0.33
N GLY A 336 -22.59 -15.45 1.33
CA GLY A 336 -22.30 -16.32 2.48
C GLY A 336 -21.47 -17.56 2.14
N ASN A 337 -20.86 -17.65 0.96
CA ASN A 337 -20.09 -18.82 0.54
C ASN A 337 -18.68 -18.79 1.16
N THR A 338 -18.50 -19.47 2.30
CA THR A 338 -17.23 -19.55 3.06
C THR A 338 -16.05 -20.08 2.23
N ASP A 339 -16.34 -20.98 1.29
CA ASP A 339 -15.35 -21.63 0.42
C ASP A 339 -14.84 -20.71 -0.69
N ALA A 340 -15.73 -19.88 -1.26
CA ALA A 340 -15.36 -18.83 -2.20
C ALA A 340 -14.71 -17.63 -1.47
N LEU A 341 -15.16 -17.31 -0.26
CA LEU A 341 -14.64 -16.23 0.58
C LEU A 341 -13.19 -16.49 1.01
N SER A 342 -12.87 -17.68 1.51
CA SER A 342 -11.49 -18.05 1.88
C SER A 342 -10.53 -18.06 0.68
N SER A 343 -11.00 -18.54 -0.49
CA SER A 343 -10.27 -18.51 -1.76
C SER A 343 -9.99 -17.09 -2.28
N SER A 344 -11.02 -16.22 -2.26
CA SER A 344 -10.89 -14.82 -2.73
C SER A 344 -10.03 -13.99 -1.78
N LEU A 345 -10.18 -14.12 -0.46
CA LEU A 345 -9.28 -13.48 0.51
C LEU A 345 -7.83 -13.93 0.32
N PHE A 346 -7.56 -15.22 0.07
CA PHE A 346 -6.20 -15.67 -0.20
C PHE A 346 -5.59 -15.03 -1.47
N ARG A 347 -6.38 -14.86 -2.54
CA ARG A 347 -5.95 -14.13 -3.74
C ARG A 347 -5.71 -12.63 -3.47
N MET A 348 -6.58 -12.00 -2.67
CA MET A 348 -6.41 -10.60 -2.24
C MET A 348 -5.10 -10.39 -1.48
N LEU A 349 -4.73 -11.33 -0.60
CA LEU A 349 -3.44 -11.33 0.11
C LEU A 349 -2.27 -11.32 -0.88
N GLN A 350 -2.30 -12.21 -1.88
CA GLN A 350 -1.24 -12.33 -2.88
C GLN A 350 -1.10 -11.05 -3.70
N TYR A 351 -2.19 -10.51 -4.25
CA TYR A 351 -2.14 -9.29 -5.06
C TYR A 351 -1.77 -8.05 -4.24
N TYR A 352 -2.21 -7.92 -2.99
CA TYR A 352 -1.86 -6.76 -2.16
C TYR A 352 -0.39 -6.80 -1.73
N ARG A 353 0.14 -7.97 -1.36
CA ARG A 353 1.58 -8.15 -1.11
C ARG A 353 2.40 -7.92 -2.38
N GLN A 354 1.96 -8.41 -3.54
CA GLN A 354 2.62 -8.17 -4.81
C GLN A 354 2.66 -6.67 -5.13
N LEU A 355 1.56 -5.94 -4.92
CA LEU A 355 1.47 -4.50 -5.17
C LEU A 355 2.51 -3.71 -4.37
N ILE A 356 2.60 -3.97 -3.05
CA ILE A 356 3.58 -3.28 -2.19
C ILE A 356 5.01 -3.65 -2.59
N LYS A 357 5.29 -4.93 -2.85
CA LYS A 357 6.62 -5.36 -3.31
C LYS A 357 7.03 -4.73 -4.63
N THR A 358 6.13 -4.67 -5.61
CA THR A 358 6.38 -4.00 -6.90
C THR A 358 6.68 -2.51 -6.69
N PHE A 359 6.01 -1.83 -5.75
CA PHE A 359 6.36 -0.45 -5.40
C PHE A 359 7.76 -0.33 -4.77
N ASP A 360 8.11 -1.18 -3.80
CA ASP A 360 9.43 -1.14 -3.15
C ASP A 360 10.57 -1.48 -4.14
N GLU A 361 10.35 -2.42 -5.06
CA GLU A 361 11.27 -2.74 -6.16
C GLU A 361 11.47 -1.54 -7.09
N ILE A 362 10.41 -0.84 -7.49
CA ILE A 362 10.47 0.36 -8.33
C ILE A 362 11.18 1.51 -7.60
N LYS A 363 10.84 1.73 -6.33
CA LYS A 363 11.47 2.73 -5.44
C LYS A 363 12.96 2.48 -5.24
N TYR A 364 13.38 1.21 -5.20
CA TYR A 364 14.80 0.83 -5.18
C TYR A 364 15.46 1.05 -6.56
N LYS A 365 14.82 0.59 -7.64
CA LYS A 365 15.31 0.69 -9.03
C LYS A 365 15.57 2.13 -9.46
N TYR A 366 14.71 3.06 -9.07
CA TYR A 366 14.79 4.48 -9.45
C TYR A 366 15.31 5.38 -8.33
N LYS A 367 16.01 4.82 -7.34
CA LYS A 367 16.61 5.58 -6.23
C LYS A 367 17.62 6.62 -6.75
N GLY A 368 17.24 7.90 -6.67
CA GLY A 368 18.05 9.04 -7.14
C GLY A 368 17.72 9.53 -8.55
N ASN A 369 16.75 8.94 -9.26
CA ASN A 369 16.20 9.50 -10.49
C ASN A 369 15.23 10.64 -10.14
N THR A 370 15.48 11.86 -10.62
CA THR A 370 14.66 13.06 -10.30
C THR A 370 13.25 12.95 -10.86
N THR A 371 13.11 12.44 -12.10
CA THR A 371 11.81 12.18 -12.73
C THR A 371 10.95 11.23 -11.90
N TYR A 372 11.56 10.16 -11.36
CA TYR A 372 10.83 9.27 -10.46
C TYR A 372 10.38 9.99 -9.19
N LEU A 373 11.27 10.72 -8.53
CA LEU A 373 11.01 11.37 -7.24
C LEU A 373 9.93 12.45 -7.32
N ASN A 374 9.93 13.25 -8.39
CA ASN A 374 9.07 14.43 -8.54
C ASN A 374 7.74 14.11 -9.27
N VAL A 375 7.77 13.24 -10.28
CA VAL A 375 6.60 12.97 -11.14
C VAL A 375 5.93 11.64 -10.79
N PHE A 376 6.69 10.54 -10.78
CA PHE A 376 6.07 9.22 -10.70
C PHE A 376 5.70 8.79 -9.29
N LYS A 377 6.56 9.09 -8.29
CA LYS A 377 6.43 8.60 -6.91
C LYS A 377 5.08 8.95 -6.28
N LYS A 378 4.58 10.18 -6.47
CA LYS A 378 3.27 10.64 -5.96
C LYS A 378 2.11 9.74 -6.43
N GLU A 379 2.15 9.29 -7.69
CA GLU A 379 1.10 8.50 -8.31
C GLU A 379 1.10 7.04 -7.79
N TYR A 380 2.29 6.44 -7.63
CA TYR A 380 2.40 5.13 -6.97
C TYR A 380 1.88 5.18 -5.52
N GLU A 381 2.24 6.22 -4.76
CA GLU A 381 1.78 6.41 -3.37
C GLU A 381 0.26 6.65 -3.31
N SER A 382 -0.31 7.38 -4.28
CA SER A 382 -1.76 7.58 -4.43
C SER A 382 -2.52 6.26 -4.66
N ILE A 383 -2.07 5.43 -5.60
CA ILE A 383 -2.68 4.11 -5.88
C ILE A 383 -2.54 3.15 -4.69
N LEU A 384 -1.42 3.16 -3.97
CA LEU A 384 -1.29 2.43 -2.70
C LEU A 384 -2.26 2.95 -1.62
N GLY A 385 -2.50 4.27 -1.60
CA GLY A 385 -3.52 4.91 -0.76
C GLY A 385 -4.92 4.36 -1.05
N TYR A 386 -5.33 4.33 -2.32
CA TYR A 386 -6.61 3.73 -2.73
C TYR A 386 -6.70 2.24 -2.39
N ALA A 387 -5.64 1.46 -2.63
CA ALA A 387 -5.59 0.04 -2.25
C ALA A 387 -5.75 -0.16 -0.73
N SER A 388 -5.12 0.70 0.06
CA SER A 388 -5.21 0.72 1.52
C SER A 388 -6.63 1.07 2.01
N LEU A 389 -7.31 2.01 1.34
CA LEU A 389 -8.69 2.42 1.66
C LEU A 389 -9.69 1.32 1.37
N TYR A 390 -9.66 0.71 0.17
CA TYR A 390 -10.55 -0.40 -0.19
C TYR A 390 -10.40 -1.62 0.74
N LEU A 391 -9.26 -1.76 1.43
CA LEU A 391 -9.03 -2.83 2.42
C LEU A 391 -9.46 -2.45 3.86
N ASP A 392 -9.90 -1.21 4.11
CA ASP A 392 -10.46 -0.80 5.41
C ASP A 392 -12.00 -0.98 5.49
N ASP A 393 -12.66 -1.35 4.39
CA ASP A 393 -14.12 -1.47 4.28
C ASP A 393 -14.75 -2.49 5.23
N ASP A 394 -14.06 -3.60 5.55
CA ASP A 394 -14.54 -4.62 6.49
C ASP A 394 -13.44 -5.20 7.39
N HIS A 395 -13.87 -5.95 8.42
CA HIS A 395 -12.96 -6.55 9.39
C HIS A 395 -11.97 -7.56 8.77
N ASN A 396 -12.40 -8.41 7.84
CA ASN A 396 -11.54 -9.42 7.23
C ASN A 396 -10.49 -8.78 6.32
N LEU A 397 -10.88 -7.78 5.52
CA LEU A 397 -9.98 -7.02 4.67
C LEU A 397 -8.97 -6.24 5.51
N LYS A 398 -9.41 -5.66 6.64
CA LYS A 398 -8.53 -4.95 7.58
C LYS A 398 -7.52 -5.89 8.26
N GLN A 399 -7.93 -7.10 8.65
CA GLN A 399 -7.00 -8.09 9.17
C GLN A 399 -6.06 -8.64 8.07
N LEU A 400 -6.52 -8.79 6.83
CA LEU A 400 -5.69 -9.15 5.68
C LEU A 400 -4.61 -8.08 5.40
N LYS A 401 -4.98 -6.80 5.48
CA LYS A 401 -4.05 -5.66 5.39
C LYS A 401 -3.01 -5.68 6.51
N ASN A 402 -3.43 -5.91 7.76
CA ASN A 402 -2.52 -6.08 8.90
C ASN A 402 -1.57 -7.28 8.70
N LEU A 403 -2.09 -8.41 8.21
CA LEU A 403 -1.31 -9.61 7.90
C LEU A 403 -0.24 -9.33 6.84
N VAL A 404 -0.59 -8.71 5.70
CA VAL A 404 0.39 -8.36 4.66
C VAL A 404 1.45 -7.39 5.18
N LYS A 405 1.05 -6.35 5.93
CA LYS A 405 1.99 -5.40 6.53
C LYS A 405 2.97 -6.12 7.48
N THR A 406 2.45 -6.99 8.36
CA THR A 406 3.24 -7.79 9.30
C THR A 406 4.23 -8.70 8.56
N LEU A 407 3.82 -9.32 7.45
CA LEU A 407 4.69 -10.18 6.63
C LEU A 407 5.85 -9.38 6.01
N ILE A 408 5.58 -8.19 5.48
CA ILE A 408 6.61 -7.32 4.89
C ILE A 408 7.59 -6.81 5.95
N GLU A 409 7.09 -6.42 7.13
CA GLU A 409 7.93 -6.03 8.27
C GLU A 409 8.84 -7.19 8.76
N LEU A 410 8.31 -8.42 8.77
CA LEU A 410 9.04 -9.64 9.14
C LEU A 410 10.08 -10.09 8.09
N GLU A 411 9.81 -9.85 6.80
CA GLU A 411 10.77 -10.07 5.71
C GLU A 411 11.94 -9.07 5.80
N ALA A 412 11.66 -7.80 6.12
CA ALA A 412 12.68 -6.77 6.30
C ALA A 412 13.48 -6.94 7.60
N ASN A 413 12.82 -7.26 8.71
CA ASN A 413 13.41 -7.43 10.04
C ASN A 413 12.89 -8.71 10.70
N PRO A 414 13.61 -9.84 10.61
CA PRO A 414 13.14 -11.11 11.16
C PRO A 414 13.17 -11.19 12.70
N LYS A 415 13.88 -10.28 13.37
CA LYS A 415 13.94 -10.21 14.84
C LYS A 415 12.79 -9.34 15.36
N VAL A 416 11.89 -9.94 16.14
CA VAL A 416 10.75 -9.27 16.78
C VAL A 416 11.03 -9.13 18.27
N GLU A 417 10.74 -7.95 18.83
CA GLU A 417 10.83 -7.70 20.27
C GLU A 417 9.78 -8.49 21.04
N GLN A 418 10.12 -8.93 22.27
CA GLN A 418 9.27 -9.83 23.06
C GLN A 418 7.88 -9.24 23.36
N THR A 419 7.80 -7.92 23.50
CA THR A 419 6.55 -7.14 23.72
C THR A 419 5.59 -7.17 22.53
N LEU A 420 6.10 -7.37 21.31
CA LEU A 420 5.32 -7.35 20.06
C LEU A 420 5.01 -8.76 19.52
N LEU A 421 5.64 -9.80 20.06
CA LEU A 421 5.46 -11.19 19.62
C LEU A 421 3.98 -11.61 19.59
N GLU A 422 3.23 -11.33 20.65
CA GLU A 422 1.83 -11.78 20.75
C GLU A 422 0.91 -11.09 19.72
N SER A 423 1.07 -9.79 19.50
CA SER A 423 0.35 -9.05 18.44
C SER A 423 0.72 -9.54 17.04
N VAL A 424 2.01 -9.79 16.78
CA VAL A 424 2.50 -10.28 15.49
C VAL A 424 1.98 -11.70 15.22
N ILE A 425 2.03 -12.60 16.21
CA ILE A 425 1.45 -13.95 16.11
C ILE A 425 -0.05 -13.87 15.87
N SER A 426 -0.78 -12.99 16.58
CA SER A 426 -2.22 -12.80 16.37
C SER A 426 -2.56 -12.30 14.96
N SER A 427 -1.75 -11.40 14.39
CA SER A 427 -1.94 -10.93 13.00
C SER A 427 -1.61 -12.03 11.98
N LEU A 428 -0.55 -12.81 12.20
CA LEU A 428 -0.22 -13.96 11.37
C LEU A 428 -1.32 -15.05 11.41
N ARG A 429 -1.89 -15.31 12.58
CA ARG A 429 -2.96 -16.30 12.81
C ARG A 429 -4.26 -16.02 12.07
N PHE A 430 -4.46 -14.81 11.51
CA PHE A 430 -5.54 -14.55 10.56
C PHE A 430 -5.48 -15.48 9.33
N SER A 431 -4.29 -16.04 9.01
CA SER A 431 -4.15 -17.04 7.94
C SER A 431 -4.96 -18.32 8.15
N ASP A 432 -5.40 -18.60 9.38
CA ASP A 432 -6.24 -19.77 9.68
C ASP A 432 -7.66 -19.65 9.07
N MET A 433 -8.03 -18.49 8.51
CA MET A 433 -9.23 -18.31 7.67
C MET A 433 -9.05 -18.77 6.21
N PHE A 434 -7.82 -19.05 5.76
CA PHE A 434 -7.54 -19.52 4.40
C PHE A 434 -7.64 -21.04 4.29
N LYS A 435 -7.89 -21.56 3.09
CA LYS A 435 -7.89 -23.01 2.87
C LYS A 435 -6.49 -23.61 3.05
N THR A 436 -6.40 -24.68 3.81
CA THR A 436 -5.15 -25.39 4.11
C THR A 436 -4.36 -25.78 2.85
N ASP A 437 -5.06 -26.23 1.80
CA ASP A 437 -4.43 -26.59 0.52
C ASP A 437 -3.70 -25.41 -0.12
N MET A 438 -4.28 -24.20 -0.09
CA MET A 438 -3.65 -22.99 -0.60
C MET A 438 -2.45 -22.58 0.26
N MET A 439 -2.54 -22.76 1.57
CA MET A 439 -1.43 -22.49 2.49
C MET A 439 -0.23 -23.44 2.30
N ILE A 440 -0.47 -24.68 1.85
CA ILE A 440 0.58 -25.66 1.58
C ILE A 440 1.19 -25.44 0.18
N GLN A 441 0.36 -25.19 -0.83
CA GLN A 441 0.77 -25.10 -2.24
C GLN A 441 1.44 -23.77 -2.62
N SER A 442 1.14 -22.68 -1.92
CA SER A 442 1.66 -21.34 -2.22
C SER A 442 2.97 -21.01 -1.50
N GLN A 443 3.77 -20.12 -2.10
CA GLN A 443 4.96 -19.57 -1.44
C GLN A 443 4.58 -18.67 -0.26
N GLU A 444 3.49 -17.89 -0.37
CA GLU A 444 2.98 -17.04 0.71
C GLU A 444 2.58 -17.86 1.94
N GLY A 445 1.86 -18.97 1.75
CA GLY A 445 1.42 -19.83 2.84
C GLY A 445 2.57 -20.54 3.55
N GLN A 446 3.58 -21.02 2.79
CA GLN A 446 4.81 -21.56 3.35
C GLN A 446 5.59 -20.50 4.14
N LEU A 447 5.66 -19.27 3.65
CA LEU A 447 6.30 -18.15 4.34
C LEU A 447 5.59 -17.84 5.67
N ILE A 448 4.26 -17.68 5.65
CA ILE A 448 3.45 -17.48 6.87
C ILE A 448 3.69 -18.60 7.89
N SER A 449 3.64 -19.86 7.44
CA SER A 449 3.83 -21.05 8.29
C SER A 449 5.22 -21.08 8.94
N ASN A 450 6.28 -20.76 8.17
CA ASN A 450 7.64 -20.69 8.68
C ASN A 450 7.83 -19.56 9.71
N HIS A 451 7.24 -18.38 9.47
CA HIS A 451 7.27 -17.27 10.42
C HIS A 451 6.48 -17.59 11.69
N LEU A 452 5.26 -18.15 11.58
CA LEU A 452 4.47 -18.62 12.72
C LEU A 452 5.24 -19.62 13.57
N LYS A 453 5.76 -20.70 12.97
CA LYS A 453 6.49 -21.75 13.70
C LYS A 453 7.68 -21.19 14.48
N ARG A 454 8.45 -20.25 13.89
CA ARG A 454 9.60 -19.61 14.56
C ARG A 454 9.17 -18.69 15.70
N LEU A 455 8.18 -17.84 15.47
CA LEU A 455 7.74 -16.84 16.45
C LEU A 455 6.99 -17.48 17.61
N GLU A 456 6.18 -18.51 17.36
CA GLU A 456 5.50 -19.29 18.41
C GLU A 456 6.50 -20.07 19.27
N GLU A 457 7.56 -20.65 18.71
CA GLU A 457 8.63 -21.29 19.50
C GLU A 457 9.40 -20.27 20.33
N GLN A 458 9.72 -19.09 19.78
CA GLN A 458 10.36 -17.98 20.51
C GLN A 458 9.48 -17.47 21.67
N TYR A 459 8.17 -17.36 21.45
CA TYR A 459 7.21 -16.94 22.49
C TYR A 459 7.02 -18.02 23.56
N TYR A 460 6.97 -19.30 23.15
CA TYR A 460 6.94 -20.45 24.05
C TYR A 460 8.15 -20.47 25.00
N GLN A 461 9.36 -20.38 24.47
CA GLN A 461 10.61 -20.40 25.24
C GLN A 461 10.72 -19.22 26.21
N SER A 462 10.31 -18.03 25.77
CA SER A 462 10.46 -16.80 26.56
C SER A 462 9.37 -16.59 27.64
N VAL A 463 8.17 -17.14 27.47
CA VAL A 463 7.02 -16.91 28.38
C VAL A 463 6.52 -18.18 29.07
N PHE A 464 6.40 -19.30 28.36
CA PHE A 464 5.72 -20.51 28.88
C PHE A 464 6.66 -21.60 29.38
N GLU A 465 7.88 -21.71 28.85
CA GLU A 465 8.79 -22.83 29.16
C GLU A 465 9.13 -22.94 30.65
N ASN A 466 9.33 -21.81 31.34
CA ASN A 466 9.63 -21.81 32.78
C ASN A 466 8.42 -22.22 33.64
N ASP A 467 7.21 -21.78 33.29
CA ASP A 467 5.98 -22.18 34.00
C ASP A 467 5.63 -23.65 33.74
N ILE A 468 5.91 -24.18 32.54
CA ILE A 468 5.75 -25.61 32.21
C ILE A 468 6.80 -26.46 32.93
N LYS A 469 8.07 -26.03 33.01
CA LYS A 469 9.12 -26.71 33.79
C LYS A 469 8.83 -26.74 35.30
N ARG A 470 8.02 -25.81 35.82
CA ARG A 470 7.57 -25.86 37.22
C ARG A 470 6.57 -26.99 37.46
N LEU A 471 5.65 -27.26 36.51
CA LEU A 471 4.71 -28.37 36.62
C LEU A 471 5.43 -29.72 36.85
N SER A 472 6.53 -30.00 36.14
CA SER A 472 7.24 -31.28 36.30
C SER A 472 7.86 -31.51 37.69
N SER A 473 7.89 -30.49 38.57
CA SER A 473 8.44 -30.62 39.93
C SER A 473 7.45 -31.16 40.99
N ILE A 474 6.17 -31.39 40.62
CA ILE A 474 5.11 -31.93 41.50
C ILE A 474 4.92 -31.09 42.79
N ASP A 475 5.04 -29.77 42.68
CA ASP A 475 4.77 -28.86 43.80
C ASP A 475 3.25 -28.60 43.97
N PRO A 476 2.64 -28.98 45.11
CA PRO A 476 1.22 -28.74 45.39
C PRO A 476 0.81 -27.26 45.47
N GLN A 477 1.75 -26.30 45.46
CA GLN A 477 1.45 -24.86 45.38
C GLN A 477 1.33 -24.31 43.95
N THR A 478 1.51 -25.14 42.91
CA THR A 478 1.49 -24.66 41.52
C THR A 478 0.08 -24.19 41.10
N ASP A 479 -0.07 -22.90 40.77
CA ASP A 479 -1.33 -22.33 40.28
C ASP A 479 -1.61 -22.71 38.81
N ILE A 480 -2.17 -23.90 38.64
CA ILE A 480 -2.66 -24.43 37.36
C ILE A 480 -3.77 -23.53 36.79
N THR A 481 -4.54 -22.81 37.62
CA THR A 481 -5.72 -22.07 37.15
C THR A 481 -5.34 -20.82 36.36
N SER A 482 -4.39 -20.00 36.81
CA SER A 482 -3.91 -18.86 36.01
C SER A 482 -3.11 -19.29 34.78
N LEU A 483 -2.37 -20.41 34.84
CA LEU A 483 -1.67 -20.96 33.68
C LEU A 483 -2.66 -21.47 32.62
N LYS A 484 -3.71 -22.20 33.03
CA LYS A 484 -4.79 -22.69 32.14
C LYS A 484 -5.59 -21.55 31.50
N GLN A 485 -5.75 -20.41 32.19
CA GLN A 485 -6.32 -19.18 31.61
C GLN A 485 -5.37 -18.54 30.59
N ARG A 486 -4.06 -18.40 30.91
CA ARG A 486 -3.05 -17.85 29.98
C ARG A 486 -2.93 -18.70 28.69
N ILE A 487 -2.91 -20.03 28.82
CA ILE A 487 -2.92 -21.00 27.69
C ILE A 487 -4.22 -20.93 26.88
N ARG A 488 -5.36 -20.60 27.50
CA ARG A 488 -6.62 -20.41 26.77
C ARG A 488 -6.66 -19.12 25.96
N ASN A 489 -6.06 -18.04 26.46
CA ASN A 489 -6.20 -16.72 25.88
C ASN A 489 -5.09 -16.35 24.87
N THR A 490 -3.96 -17.06 24.89
CA THR A 490 -2.86 -16.80 23.94
C THR A 490 -3.22 -17.19 22.49
N PRO A 491 -2.82 -16.40 21.47
CA PRO A 491 -2.95 -16.77 20.06
C PRO A 491 -1.92 -17.81 19.60
N CYS A 492 -0.91 -18.12 20.41
CA CYS A 492 0.15 -19.06 20.08
C CYS A 492 -0.34 -20.52 20.09
N GLY A 493 -0.41 -21.15 18.92
CA GLY A 493 -0.87 -22.53 18.75
C GLY A 493 0.03 -23.57 19.44
N VAL A 494 1.35 -23.47 19.26
CA VAL A 494 2.32 -24.37 19.94
C VAL A 494 2.27 -24.22 21.46
N CYS A 495 2.10 -23.00 21.97
CA CYS A 495 1.97 -22.74 23.40
C CYS A 495 0.69 -23.37 23.96
N ARG A 496 -0.39 -23.34 23.17
CA ARG A 496 -1.68 -23.92 23.55
C ARG A 496 -1.63 -25.45 23.63
N SER A 497 -1.07 -26.13 22.62
CA SER A 497 -0.97 -27.60 22.63
C SER A 497 -0.04 -28.11 23.72
N ARG A 498 1.24 -27.70 23.71
CA ARG A 498 2.24 -28.12 24.72
C ARG A 498 1.80 -27.78 26.14
N GLY A 499 1.16 -26.63 26.34
CA GLY A 499 0.64 -26.22 27.63
C GLY A 499 -0.50 -27.12 28.14
N PHE A 500 -1.44 -27.52 27.28
CA PHE A 500 -2.50 -28.45 27.68
C PHE A 500 -1.97 -29.88 27.91
N ASP A 501 -1.03 -30.34 27.09
CA ASP A 501 -0.40 -31.66 27.26
C ASP A 501 0.36 -31.73 28.60
N ALA A 502 1.16 -30.70 28.94
CA ALA A 502 1.87 -30.61 30.21
C ALA A 502 0.92 -30.53 31.42
N ILE A 503 -0.21 -29.81 31.32
CA ILE A 503 -1.23 -29.79 32.39
C ILE A 503 -1.85 -31.18 32.57
N LYS A 504 -2.13 -31.89 31.48
CA LYS A 504 -2.72 -33.24 31.53
C LYS A 504 -1.74 -34.27 32.13
N GLU A 505 -0.47 -34.18 31.78
CA GLU A 505 0.60 -35.00 32.37
C GLU A 505 0.76 -34.70 33.86
N TYR A 506 0.74 -33.41 34.26
CA TYR A 506 0.75 -33.01 35.67
C TYR A 506 -0.46 -33.56 36.44
N GLU A 507 -1.68 -33.39 35.92
CA GLU A 507 -2.92 -33.89 36.55
C GLU A 507 -2.83 -35.41 36.79
N LEU A 508 -2.24 -36.17 35.85
CA LEU A 508 -1.99 -37.61 35.97
C LEU A 508 -0.93 -37.91 37.05
N LEU A 509 0.27 -37.34 36.98
CA LEU A 509 1.37 -37.58 37.93
C LEU A 509 0.98 -37.19 39.37
N PHE A 510 0.30 -36.07 39.53
CA PHE A 510 -0.18 -35.59 40.83
C PHE A 510 -1.24 -36.53 41.42
N SER A 511 -2.16 -37.05 40.60
CA SER A 511 -3.14 -38.05 41.05
C SER A 511 -2.47 -39.35 41.50
N GLU A 512 -1.43 -39.80 40.79
CA GLU A 512 -0.69 -41.02 41.16
C GLU A 512 0.12 -40.83 42.45
N HIS A 513 0.73 -39.66 42.63
CA HIS A 513 1.43 -39.29 43.86
C HIS A 513 0.47 -39.25 45.07
N LEU A 514 -0.71 -38.66 44.91
CA LEU A 514 -1.77 -38.69 45.94
C LEU A 514 -2.22 -40.13 46.25
N ARG A 515 -2.41 -40.98 45.22
CA ARG A 515 -2.76 -42.40 45.42
C ARG A 515 -1.69 -43.13 46.23
N LYS A 516 -0.41 -43.00 45.87
CA LYS A 516 0.72 -43.59 46.61
C LYS A 516 0.76 -43.12 48.07
N ARG A 517 0.48 -41.83 48.32
CA ARG A 517 0.43 -41.27 49.69
C ARG A 517 -0.72 -41.85 50.52
N GLU A 518 -1.92 -42.01 49.96
CA GLU A 518 -3.06 -42.59 50.69
C GLU A 518 -2.90 -44.12 50.88
N LEU A 519 -2.37 -44.84 49.90
CA LEU A 519 -2.00 -46.27 50.06
C LEU A 519 -1.01 -46.45 51.21
N SER A 520 0.04 -45.62 51.29
CA SER A 520 1.03 -45.66 52.38
C SER A 520 0.40 -45.46 53.77
N LYS A 521 -0.66 -44.64 53.89
CA LYS A 521 -1.42 -44.53 55.15
C LYS A 521 -2.15 -45.82 55.48
N VAL A 522 -2.85 -46.43 54.52
CA VAL A 522 -3.57 -47.69 54.74
C VAL A 522 -2.59 -48.82 55.09
N ASP A 523 -1.43 -48.90 54.44
CA ASP A 523 -0.37 -49.85 54.79
C ASP A 523 0.14 -49.63 56.22
N SER A 524 0.33 -48.38 56.64
CA SER A 524 0.74 -48.05 58.01
C SER A 524 -0.32 -48.45 59.04
N LEU A 525 -1.61 -48.24 58.73
CA LEU A 525 -2.73 -48.65 59.58
C LEU A 525 -2.84 -50.18 59.63
N SER A 526 -2.68 -50.87 58.49
CA SER A 526 -2.70 -52.33 58.37
C SER A 526 -1.59 -52.99 59.21
N LYS A 527 -0.38 -52.40 59.23
CA LYS A 527 0.73 -52.85 60.10
C LYS A 527 0.42 -52.74 61.59
N ILE A 528 -0.38 -51.75 62.00
CA ILE A 528 -0.80 -51.56 63.41
C ILE A 528 -2.00 -52.45 63.75
N LEU A 529 -2.97 -52.57 62.85
CA LEU A 529 -4.19 -53.34 63.06
C LEU A 529 -3.95 -54.84 63.08
N LYS A 530 -3.01 -55.38 62.28
CA LYS A 530 -2.77 -56.83 62.22
C LYS A 530 -2.38 -57.43 63.58
N PRO A 531 -1.39 -56.92 64.34
CA PRO A 531 -1.12 -57.38 65.70
C PRO A 531 -2.31 -57.18 66.65
N TRP A 532 -2.88 -55.97 66.69
CA TRP A 532 -4.02 -55.64 67.57
C TRP A 532 -5.23 -56.57 67.34
N LEU A 533 -5.46 -57.00 66.10
CA LEU A 533 -6.54 -57.93 65.74
C LEU A 533 -6.32 -59.32 66.37
N PHE A 534 -5.08 -59.82 66.42
CA PHE A 534 -4.79 -61.08 67.11
C PHE A 534 -5.04 -60.95 68.61
N ASP A 535 -4.65 -59.84 69.23
CA ASP A 535 -4.88 -59.57 70.65
C ASP A 535 -6.39 -59.52 70.96
N GLN A 536 -7.19 -58.84 70.12
CA GLN A 536 -8.65 -58.78 70.31
C GLN A 536 -9.34 -60.14 70.08
N ILE A 537 -8.88 -60.94 69.12
CA ILE A 537 -9.42 -62.30 68.91
C ILE A 537 -9.13 -63.18 70.14
N GLN A 538 -7.92 -63.10 70.72
CA GLN A 538 -7.59 -63.81 71.96
C GLN A 538 -8.47 -63.33 73.14
N LEU A 539 -8.64 -62.02 73.29
CA LEU A 539 -9.50 -61.45 74.34
C LEU A 539 -10.97 -61.87 74.19
N ILE A 540 -11.52 -61.86 72.97
CA ILE A 540 -12.89 -62.32 72.71
C ILE A 540 -13.03 -63.82 72.99
N HIS A 541 -12.03 -64.64 72.64
CA HIS A 541 -12.04 -66.07 72.97
C HIS A 541 -12.00 -66.30 74.48
N LEU A 542 -11.18 -65.55 75.22
CA LEU A 542 -11.11 -65.58 76.68
C LEU A 542 -12.45 -65.18 77.32
N ILE A 543 -13.04 -64.08 76.85
CA ILE A 543 -14.37 -63.62 77.30
C ILE A 543 -15.42 -64.70 77.05
N LYS A 544 -15.43 -65.34 75.88
CA LYS A 544 -16.36 -66.43 75.56
C LYS A 544 -16.18 -67.64 76.47
N SER A 545 -14.95 -68.11 76.68
CA SER A 545 -14.71 -69.25 77.59
C SER A 545 -15.11 -68.93 79.03
N ASN A 546 -14.76 -67.75 79.52
CA ASN A 546 -15.16 -67.29 80.85
C ASN A 546 -16.67 -67.12 80.97
N PHE A 547 -17.35 -66.64 79.91
CA PHE A 547 -18.80 -66.50 79.88
C PHE A 547 -19.51 -67.86 79.97
N THR A 548 -19.03 -68.88 79.25
CA THR A 548 -19.59 -70.24 79.33
C THR A 548 -19.36 -70.93 80.67
N VAL A 549 -18.26 -70.62 81.38
CA VAL A 549 -17.96 -71.16 82.70
C VAL A 549 -18.76 -70.45 83.81
N LEU A 550 -18.87 -69.12 83.74
CA LEU A 550 -19.55 -68.31 84.76
C LEU A 550 -21.08 -68.28 84.59
N PHE A 551 -21.59 -68.55 83.38
CA PHE A 551 -23.03 -68.54 83.07
C PHE A 551 -23.45 -69.82 82.30
N PRO A 552 -23.43 -71.00 82.95
CA PRO A 552 -24.05 -72.20 82.39
C PRO A 552 -25.56 -71.99 82.15
N THR A 553 -26.13 -72.80 81.27
CA THR A 553 -27.37 -72.58 80.48
C THR A 553 -28.72 -72.48 81.24
N SER A 554 -28.72 -72.20 82.54
CA SER A 554 -29.92 -72.12 83.40
C SER A 554 -30.26 -70.71 83.94
N ASN A 555 -29.42 -69.69 83.74
CA ASN A 555 -29.66 -68.33 84.26
C ASN A 555 -29.78 -67.25 83.16
N ASN A 556 -30.94 -67.20 82.49
CA ASN A 556 -31.31 -66.08 81.63
C ASN A 556 -31.70 -64.85 82.48
N SER A 557 -30.73 -63.95 82.71
CA SER A 557 -31.01 -62.57 83.15
C SER A 557 -30.77 -61.61 81.98
N ASP A 558 -31.54 -60.51 81.91
CA ASP A 558 -31.44 -59.53 80.81
C ASP A 558 -30.00 -58.96 80.66
N GLY A 559 -29.26 -58.84 81.77
CA GLY A 559 -27.85 -58.43 81.75
C GLY A 559 -26.92 -59.45 81.08
N CYS A 560 -27.22 -60.74 81.14
CA CYS A 560 -26.48 -61.77 80.40
C CYS A 560 -26.75 -61.67 78.90
N ALA A 561 -28.01 -61.47 78.50
CA ALA A 561 -28.39 -61.29 77.09
C ALA A 561 -27.71 -60.07 76.46
N TYR A 562 -27.70 -58.93 77.17
CA TYR A 562 -27.01 -57.71 76.73
C TYR A 562 -25.48 -57.89 76.59
N LEU A 563 -24.83 -58.55 77.55
CA LEU A 563 -23.40 -58.86 77.44
C LEU A 563 -23.10 -59.81 76.27
N GLN A 564 -23.97 -60.82 76.02
CA GLN A 564 -23.82 -61.73 74.91
C GLN A 564 -24.00 -61.03 73.55
N GLU A 565 -24.92 -60.07 73.45
CA GLU A 565 -25.08 -59.23 72.26
C GLU A 565 -23.85 -58.35 72.02
N LEU A 566 -23.29 -57.72 73.07
CA LEU A 566 -22.04 -56.94 72.96
C LEU A 566 -20.84 -57.79 72.54
N VAL A 567 -20.69 -59.01 73.08
CA VAL A 567 -19.63 -59.95 72.65
C VAL A 567 -19.81 -60.34 71.18
N ALA A 568 -21.04 -60.63 70.75
CA ALA A 568 -21.33 -60.96 69.35
C ALA A 568 -21.13 -59.77 68.40
N ALA A 569 -21.39 -58.54 68.86
CA ALA A 569 -21.12 -57.32 68.10
C ALA A 569 -19.61 -57.06 67.96
N ALA A 570 -18.84 -57.16 69.05
CA ALA A 570 -17.39 -57.05 69.02
C ALA A 570 -16.73 -58.11 68.13
N GLU A 571 -17.18 -59.37 68.20
CA GLU A 571 -16.72 -60.44 67.31
C GLU A 571 -17.03 -60.16 65.84
N ARG A 572 -18.26 -59.71 65.53
CA ARG A 572 -18.66 -59.34 64.18
C ARG A 572 -17.79 -58.21 63.62
N ASP A 573 -17.52 -57.17 64.41
CA ASP A 573 -16.71 -56.04 63.97
C ASP A 573 -15.21 -56.39 63.87
N VAL A 574 -14.70 -57.30 64.70
CA VAL A 574 -13.37 -57.91 64.54
C VAL A 574 -13.26 -58.73 63.24
N ILE A 575 -14.28 -59.53 62.90
CA ILE A 575 -14.33 -60.25 61.62
C ILE A 575 -14.41 -59.26 60.44
N ASN A 576 -15.23 -58.21 60.55
CA ASN A 576 -15.31 -57.16 59.53
C ASN A 576 -13.93 -56.50 59.30
N ILE A 577 -13.18 -56.16 60.36
CA ILE A 577 -11.82 -55.61 60.23
C ILE A 577 -10.88 -56.60 59.53
N LYS A 578 -10.94 -57.89 59.88
CA LYS A 578 -10.15 -58.95 59.23
C LYS A 578 -10.43 -59.01 57.73
N ASP A 579 -11.69 -58.96 57.33
CA ASP A 579 -12.10 -59.05 55.93
C ASP A 579 -11.71 -57.77 55.15
N PHE A 580 -11.90 -56.59 55.73
CA PHE A 580 -11.47 -55.32 55.13
C PHE A 580 -9.94 -55.21 54.98
N LEU A 581 -9.15 -55.83 55.88
CA LEU A 581 -7.68 -55.88 55.77
C LEU A 581 -7.15 -56.83 54.67
N ASN A 582 -8.01 -57.70 54.13
CA ASN A 582 -7.67 -58.64 53.04
C ASN A 582 -8.08 -58.14 51.65
N ILE A 583 -8.70 -56.97 51.55
CA ILE A 583 -9.09 -56.38 50.26
C ILE A 583 -7.86 -55.83 49.54
N ASP A 584 -7.59 -56.28 48.32
CA ASP A 584 -6.59 -55.66 47.46
C ASP A 584 -7.08 -54.30 46.95
N ILE A 585 -6.34 -53.26 47.33
CA ILE A 585 -6.57 -51.85 46.99
C ILE A 585 -5.53 -51.27 46.03
N SER A 586 -4.56 -52.07 45.58
CA SER A 586 -3.39 -51.61 44.80
C SER A 586 -3.77 -50.84 43.54
N GLU A 587 -4.88 -51.22 42.91
CA GLU A 587 -5.41 -50.60 41.68
C GLU A 587 -6.68 -49.77 41.89
N LYS A 588 -7.12 -49.55 43.14
CA LYS A 588 -8.40 -48.86 43.43
C LYS A 588 -8.25 -47.33 43.47
N ASP A 589 -9.37 -46.64 43.25
CA ASP A 589 -9.44 -45.18 43.28
C ASP A 589 -9.18 -44.60 44.66
N ILE A 590 -8.67 -43.37 44.69
CA ILE A 590 -8.34 -42.62 45.93
C ILE A 590 -9.55 -42.51 46.87
N SER A 591 -10.77 -42.38 46.32
CA SER A 591 -12.02 -42.34 47.09
C SER A 591 -12.31 -43.66 47.83
N ILE A 592 -12.00 -44.79 47.20
CA ILE A 592 -12.16 -46.13 47.77
C ILE A 592 -11.10 -46.38 48.85
N ILE A 593 -9.84 -45.99 48.59
CA ILE A 593 -8.73 -46.10 49.54
C ILE A 593 -9.02 -45.31 50.82
N LYS A 594 -9.50 -44.06 50.69
CA LYS A 594 -9.91 -43.24 51.85
C LYS A 594 -11.10 -43.84 52.61
N ASN A 595 -12.14 -44.28 51.90
CA ASN A 595 -13.31 -44.92 52.52
C ASN A 595 -12.93 -46.19 53.30
N LEU A 596 -11.98 -46.98 52.80
CA LEU A 596 -11.43 -48.12 53.54
C LEU A 596 -10.66 -47.69 54.79
N PHE A 597 -9.80 -46.66 54.70
CA PHE A 597 -9.08 -46.09 55.84
C PHE A 597 -10.05 -45.65 56.95
N ASP A 598 -11.04 -44.82 56.59
CA ASP A 598 -12.03 -44.29 57.53
C ASP A 598 -12.87 -45.40 58.19
N LYS A 599 -13.28 -46.42 57.40
CA LYS A 599 -13.99 -47.60 57.91
C LYS A 599 -13.16 -48.44 58.88
N LEU A 600 -11.90 -48.72 58.54
CA LEU A 600 -11.00 -49.48 59.41
C LEU A 600 -10.76 -48.75 60.73
N GLN A 601 -10.59 -47.42 60.69
CA GLN A 601 -10.43 -46.60 61.89
C GLN A 601 -11.71 -46.57 62.75
N ALA A 602 -12.88 -46.42 62.12
CA ALA A 602 -14.17 -46.41 62.82
C ALA A 602 -14.52 -47.78 63.45
N LEU A 603 -14.28 -48.89 62.75
CA LEU A 603 -14.51 -50.23 63.28
C LEU A 603 -13.57 -50.55 64.44
N LYS A 604 -12.29 -50.15 64.36
CA LYS A 604 -11.35 -50.29 65.46
C LYS A 604 -11.88 -49.59 66.73
N GLY A 605 -12.36 -48.35 66.60
CA GLY A 605 -12.96 -47.60 67.70
C GLY A 605 -14.15 -48.32 68.35
N LYS A 606 -15.08 -48.86 67.54
CA LYS A 606 -16.23 -49.63 68.04
C LYS A 606 -15.85 -50.90 68.80
N VAL A 607 -14.83 -51.62 68.34
CA VAL A 607 -14.32 -52.82 69.02
C VAL A 607 -13.65 -52.43 70.35
N ASP A 608 -12.78 -51.41 70.33
CA ASP A 608 -12.13 -50.89 71.55
C ASP A 608 -13.19 -50.43 72.58
N GLU A 609 -14.25 -49.72 72.16
CA GLU A 609 -15.39 -49.29 72.99
C GLU A 609 -16.21 -50.47 73.56
N SER A 610 -16.54 -51.45 72.71
CA SER A 610 -17.37 -52.61 73.10
C SER A 610 -16.64 -53.49 74.11
N LEU A 611 -15.38 -53.83 73.85
CA LEU A 611 -14.57 -54.66 74.75
C LEU A 611 -14.25 -53.93 76.06
N THR A 612 -13.96 -52.62 76.00
CA THR A 612 -13.80 -51.80 77.21
C THR A 612 -15.09 -51.78 78.05
N SER A 613 -16.25 -51.73 77.42
CA SER A 613 -17.54 -51.74 78.12
C SER A 613 -17.81 -53.09 78.80
N ILE A 614 -17.54 -54.22 78.11
CA ILE A 614 -17.66 -55.57 78.66
C ILE A 614 -16.73 -55.74 79.88
N CYS A 615 -15.45 -55.39 79.76
CA CYS A 615 -14.49 -55.53 80.85
C CYS A 615 -14.76 -54.58 82.03
N LYS A 616 -15.39 -53.41 81.81
CA LYS A 616 -15.85 -52.52 82.89
C LYS A 616 -17.08 -53.07 83.61
N LEU A 617 -18.03 -53.65 82.88
CA LEU A 617 -19.28 -54.19 83.46
C LEU A 617 -19.05 -55.49 84.23
N LYS A 618 -18.16 -56.36 83.75
CA LYS A 618 -17.75 -57.61 84.42
C LYS A 618 -16.26 -57.88 84.22
N PRO A 619 -15.38 -57.36 85.10
CA PRO A 619 -13.94 -57.56 85.01
C PRO A 619 -13.51 -59.03 84.98
N THR A 620 -14.26 -59.90 85.66
CA THR A 620 -14.02 -61.35 85.74
C THR A 620 -14.13 -62.07 84.40
N LEU A 621 -14.78 -61.49 83.39
CA LEU A 621 -14.80 -62.05 82.04
C LEU A 621 -13.48 -61.83 81.28
N CYS A 622 -12.73 -60.78 81.62
CA CYS A 622 -11.49 -60.40 80.94
C CYS A 622 -10.21 -60.81 81.70
N SER A 623 -10.34 -61.41 82.88
CA SER A 623 -9.22 -61.96 83.67
C SER A 623 -8.93 -63.42 83.31
N SER A 624 -7.65 -63.79 83.26
CA SER A 624 -7.17 -65.13 82.91
C SER A 624 -7.19 -66.16 84.06
N SER A 625 -7.73 -65.80 85.23
CA SER A 625 -7.77 -66.63 86.43
C SER A 625 -9.21 -66.88 86.89
N VAL A 626 -9.75 -68.06 86.56
CA VAL A 626 -10.90 -68.66 87.26
C VAL A 626 -10.35 -69.86 88.01
N GLU A 627 -10.18 -69.74 89.33
CA GLU A 627 -9.60 -70.81 90.15
C GLU A 627 -10.59 -71.97 90.34
N ASN A 628 -10.11 -73.19 90.13
CA ASN A 628 -10.84 -74.41 90.45
C ASN A 628 -10.81 -74.63 91.96
N ASP A 629 -11.97 -74.65 92.60
CA ASP A 629 -12.07 -75.04 94.01
C ASP A 629 -13.23 -76.03 94.22
N THR A 630 -12.88 -77.32 94.30
CA THR A 630 -13.44 -78.40 95.14
C THR A 630 -13.18 -79.78 94.52
N VAL A 631 -12.24 -80.55 95.10
CA VAL A 631 -12.50 -81.77 95.90
C VAL A 631 -11.17 -82.14 96.59
N LYS A 632 -11.16 -82.14 97.93
CA LYS A 632 -10.18 -82.85 98.74
C LYS A 632 -10.82 -84.12 99.27
N VAL A 633 -10.26 -85.29 98.95
CA VAL A 633 -10.34 -86.49 99.80
C VAL A 633 -8.97 -87.20 99.72
N GLU A 634 -8.38 -87.44 100.89
CA GLU A 634 -7.20 -88.30 101.13
C GLU A 634 -7.50 -89.77 100.75
N GLN A 635 -6.62 -90.78 100.65
CA GLN A 635 -5.23 -91.06 101.04
C GLN A 635 -4.79 -92.26 100.12
N ALA A 636 -3.61 -92.90 100.13
CA ALA A 636 -2.39 -92.89 100.93
C ALA A 636 -1.18 -93.32 100.04
N ASP A 637 -0.10 -93.81 100.65
CA ASP A 637 1.19 -94.13 100.00
C ASP A 637 1.29 -95.42 99.17
N ILE A 638 2.03 -95.29 98.06
CA ILE A 638 3.15 -96.13 97.58
C ILE A 638 3.36 -97.49 98.29
N ALA A 639 3.24 -98.61 97.54
CA ALA A 639 4.34 -99.56 97.31
C ALA A 639 4.00 -100.75 96.37
N LYS A 640 4.86 -100.93 95.35
CA LYS A 640 5.03 -102.10 94.44
C LYS A 640 3.93 -102.38 93.41
#